data_AF-A0A9D2MI01-F1
#
_entry.id   AF-A0A9D2MI01-F1
#
_cell.length_a   1.000
_cell.length_b   1.000
_cell.length_c   1.000
_cell.angle_alpha   90.00
_cell.angle_beta   90.00
_cell.angle_gamma   90.00
#
_symmetry.space_group_name_H-M   'P 1'
#
loop_
_entity.id
_entity.type
_entity.pdbx_description
1 polymer ?
#
loop_
_entity_poly.entity_id
_entity_poly.type
_entity_poly.pdbx_seq_one_letter_code
_entity_poly.pdbx_strand_id
1 'polypeptide(L)'
;MSKSKKLLSVFLAVVMVLSTFTVGFYAIAADEGETADSAVTDVETKIAAFYDNRTYLFSTSNAEKHEQAVKDYDASVAALKALSEDQKLELSAPYYGFILYYVTQSVAREVLPDESYYSTAQYVDVTMNHLDAIEEAAGALPQSYQEVYDVYKTFFSVGNFESSSFSWKDNAEAQAAFETWAKAVIGFDAQQFEFSNYLSATSSGDGGFYFYQMNLDATSKTTGYLIKYAYNNVQDNETEAGKNPSSVSYSTFISYSYSSKTAEWKADQNGATMLKAYQDYYALVQSDQVAVSEQTSDMLLEMLESKYAGITTAVQDVLAVGQTLIEDADSADLDEIKAAVEAYNNLSADAKSMADSILSNSTLKFAATLSVPIVYDENTDALEAYNNRPAVSTYKGSDLLSQATAYINEAQLNDFIAYIDGLDLDALTDEIITEAKSKYAQLSADSKGTIPEETYNKFVQIVTPIKDTNDFSDEIAAFQPTDFVRPTNSKVAWTEDGIQSFVDKLGGLVGGFVNINDILSQNLYTADIVNMIFDLYATLSHNTTDIEGLITLGEIISGVITPEYLTSSLPESKFSAVVEKINAAEVAEGDPEGTNILDKIAAIDFTAEDWGFTSGDKDGFVDALLAALRPITQLLDPEAQISFKVSILTVTANIGLRMFDPQITDDGNYAASIYENLLPLLEQLGMNDLPTTEEYKANYYAVKEESGAAVAADEFLKPILDSLFANVVDPIAADPLNGLIKVLPRLAYVVDGDRLNTYIQKVLSDQGKIVSLEGLAASFAGEGPLLDLTTLGLDLSTEAINNLIPDSIDIGSLIGDGTELVLNIGDLPWTTLANCATLSAVPSSTITNAYTLLRTGETDSCISTVMYFLYDVALADADTYNAIKTLVKGVVPDNLASLIDSVFAVALDPAQAAGDKYTGYGLILDNGLIGGVPTGNEIWRVNAAAGAGGTISPSGDIAVKQADSRTFTITADAGHTISSLTVNGQAVAAAAGKTAYDYTVNGADVTSNDPANQNTTDVTIAVTFADGSGQVQPGPDPGTDPDTPDNPDTPDNPNTPGGNTGNTGNTGSTNNGGKLPTVNNGNPNLPNTGAQEIAGMSVLTVILAVAAGAIVWLVLRKRIVKE
;
A
#
# COMPACT_ATOMS: atom_id res chain seq x y z
N MET A 1 23.09 -12.89 17.36
CA MET A 1 23.21 -11.64 18.15
C MET A 1 24.05 -10.55 17.49
N SER A 2 24.82 -10.78 16.41
CA SER A 2 25.50 -9.70 15.66
C SER A 2 24.56 -8.84 14.80
N LYS A 3 23.39 -9.37 14.39
CA LYS A 3 22.44 -8.66 13.50
C LYS A 3 21.71 -7.46 14.14
N SER A 4 21.37 -7.48 15.43
CA SER A 4 20.63 -6.35 16.05
C SER A 4 21.46 -5.09 16.28
N LYS A 5 22.79 -5.18 16.35
CA LYS A 5 23.67 -4.00 16.53
C LYS A 5 23.96 -3.25 15.24
N LYS A 6 23.77 -3.87 14.07
CA LYS A 6 23.63 -3.16 12.79
C LYS A 6 22.32 -2.36 12.78
N LEU A 7 21.22 -2.96 13.24
CA LEU A 7 19.85 -2.40 13.18
C LEU A 7 19.69 -0.99 13.77
N LEU A 8 20.44 -0.59 14.80
CA LEU A 8 20.35 0.77 15.37
C LEU A 8 21.18 1.83 14.61
N SER A 9 22.23 1.39 13.90
CA SER A 9 23.03 2.28 13.01
C SER A 9 22.35 2.42 11.65
N VAL A 10 21.74 1.32 11.20
CA VAL A 10 20.63 1.29 10.25
C VAL A 10 19.61 2.31 10.73
N PHE A 11 18.89 2.15 11.85
CA PHE A 11 17.82 3.07 12.30
C PHE A 11 18.18 4.57 12.21
N LEU A 12 19.40 5.02 12.56
CA LEU A 12 19.78 6.44 12.33
C LEU A 12 20.07 6.82 10.87
N ALA A 13 20.66 5.94 10.07
CA ALA A 13 20.86 6.15 8.62
C ALA A 13 19.59 5.87 7.79
N VAL A 14 18.66 5.12 8.35
CA VAL A 14 17.46 4.55 7.73
C VAL A 14 16.22 5.35 8.12
N VAL A 15 16.18 6.04 9.26
CA VAL A 15 15.25 7.18 9.48
C VAL A 15 15.57 8.36 8.54
N MET A 16 16.79 8.42 7.96
CA MET A 16 17.15 9.39 6.92
C MET A 16 16.91 8.91 5.47
N VAL A 17 16.61 7.63 5.26
CA VAL A 17 16.41 7.02 3.92
C VAL A 17 14.99 6.42 3.76
N LEU A 18 14.30 6.10 4.85
CA LEU A 18 12.90 5.63 4.87
C LEU A 18 11.90 6.78 5.03
N SER A 19 11.79 7.60 3.99
CA SER A 19 10.45 7.90 3.46
C SER A 19 10.09 6.98 2.28
N THR A 20 11.00 6.11 1.84
CA THR A 20 10.80 5.22 0.69
C THR A 20 11.44 3.85 0.92
N PHE A 21 10.62 2.80 0.92
CA PHE A 21 10.96 1.37 0.80
C PHE A 21 12.06 0.81 1.71
N THR A 22 11.66 0.08 2.77
CA THR A 22 12.11 -1.30 3.14
C THR A 22 12.06 -1.67 4.64
N VAL A 23 10.87 -1.61 5.26
CA VAL A 23 10.53 -2.51 6.40
C VAL A 23 9.08 -2.96 6.28
N GLY A 24 8.86 -4.15 5.72
CA GLY A 24 7.53 -4.78 5.62
C GLY A 24 7.54 -6.14 4.93
N PHE A 25 8.58 -6.92 5.16
CA PHE A 25 8.71 -8.30 4.64
C PHE A 25 9.20 -9.28 5.71
N TYR A 26 8.87 -9.03 6.99
CA TYR A 26 9.20 -9.96 8.08
C TYR A 26 8.11 -10.14 9.14
N ALA A 27 6.84 -9.96 8.74
CA ALA A 27 5.67 -10.43 9.48
C ALA A 27 4.43 -10.51 8.55
N ILE A 28 4.20 -11.67 7.92
CA ILE A 28 2.94 -12.24 7.40
C ILE A 28 3.34 -13.46 6.56
N ALA A 29 3.18 -14.67 7.12
CA ALA A 29 3.17 -15.98 6.44
C ALA A 29 3.08 -17.12 7.48
N ALA A 30 2.07 -17.08 8.35
CA ALA A 30 1.70 -18.20 9.21
C ALA A 30 0.19 -18.11 9.50
N ASP A 31 -0.54 -19.18 9.16
CA ASP A 31 -1.99 -19.39 9.40
C ASP A 31 -2.95 -18.41 8.68
N GLU A 32 -4.08 -18.80 8.06
CA GLU A 32 -4.67 -20.12 7.73
C GLU A 32 -5.30 -20.06 6.31
N GLY A 33 -5.61 -21.21 5.68
CA GLY A 33 -6.29 -21.24 4.37
C GLY A 33 -6.65 -22.64 3.88
N GLU A 34 -7.75 -23.19 4.42
CA GLU A 34 -8.52 -24.37 3.98
C GLU A 34 -7.80 -25.52 3.22
N THR A 35 -7.60 -26.65 3.90
CA THR A 35 -7.19 -27.90 3.26
C THR A 35 -8.32 -28.48 2.40
N ALA A 36 -8.16 -28.43 1.08
CA ALA A 36 -8.95 -29.22 0.13
C ALA A 36 -8.90 -30.73 0.49
N ASP A 37 -9.97 -31.49 0.21
CA ASP A 37 -9.97 -32.92 0.50
C ASP A 37 -8.92 -33.65 -0.34
N SER A 38 -7.90 -34.14 0.35
CA SER A 38 -6.77 -34.90 -0.21
C SER A 38 -7.17 -36.04 -1.15
N ALA A 39 -8.38 -36.60 -1.04
CA ALA A 39 -8.87 -37.63 -1.94
C ALA A 39 -9.26 -37.10 -3.33
N VAL A 40 -9.91 -35.92 -3.40
CA VAL A 40 -10.36 -35.33 -4.67
C VAL A 40 -9.16 -34.83 -5.47
N THR A 41 -8.25 -34.09 -4.82
CA THR A 41 -7.01 -33.59 -5.44
C THR A 41 -6.08 -34.73 -5.92
N ASP A 42 -6.05 -35.86 -5.22
CA ASP A 42 -5.28 -37.05 -5.64
C ASP A 42 -5.87 -37.71 -6.91
N VAL A 43 -7.19 -37.66 -7.11
CA VAL A 43 -7.86 -38.12 -8.34
C VAL A 43 -7.57 -37.17 -9.50
N GLU A 44 -7.70 -35.85 -9.31
CA GLU A 44 -7.38 -34.86 -10.33
C GLU A 44 -5.92 -34.95 -10.78
N THR A 45 -4.99 -35.09 -9.83
CA THR A 45 -3.56 -35.27 -10.11
C THR A 45 -3.28 -36.51 -10.97
N LYS A 46 -3.97 -37.64 -10.73
CA LYS A 46 -3.81 -38.85 -11.55
C LYS A 46 -4.40 -38.69 -12.94
N ILE A 47 -5.58 -38.08 -13.04
CA ILE A 47 -6.23 -37.80 -14.33
C ILE A 47 -5.37 -36.84 -15.17
N ALA A 48 -4.72 -35.84 -14.55
CA ALA A 48 -3.75 -34.97 -15.22
C ALA A 48 -2.51 -35.74 -15.70
N ALA A 49 -1.94 -36.63 -14.89
CA ALA A 49 -0.84 -37.50 -15.31
C ALA A 49 -1.23 -38.44 -16.48
N PHE A 50 -2.46 -38.96 -16.46
CA PHE A 50 -3.02 -39.74 -17.58
C PHE A 50 -3.25 -38.87 -18.83
N TYR A 51 -3.65 -37.61 -18.67
CA TYR A 51 -3.90 -36.69 -19.79
C TYR A 51 -2.70 -36.59 -20.75
N ASP A 52 -1.49 -36.44 -20.24
CA ASP A 52 -0.27 -36.35 -21.06
C ASP A 52 0.01 -37.64 -21.86
N ASN A 53 -0.34 -38.79 -21.29
CA ASN A 53 -0.08 -40.11 -21.88
C ASN A 53 -1.27 -40.67 -22.69
N ARG A 54 -2.45 -40.04 -22.66
CA ARG A 54 -3.75 -40.52 -23.18
C ARG A 54 -3.73 -41.05 -24.62
N THR A 55 -2.88 -40.50 -25.48
CA THR A 55 -2.76 -40.91 -26.89
C THR A 55 -2.15 -42.32 -27.08
N TYR A 56 -1.49 -42.85 -26.05
CA TYR A 56 -0.86 -44.17 -26.07
C TYR A 56 -1.69 -45.27 -25.40
N LEU A 57 -2.81 -44.95 -24.72
CA LEU A 57 -3.63 -45.94 -23.99
C LEU A 57 -4.02 -47.15 -24.86
N PHE A 58 -4.48 -46.90 -26.09
CA PHE A 58 -4.86 -47.95 -27.05
C PHE A 58 -3.84 -48.14 -28.19
N SER A 59 -2.64 -47.55 -28.09
CA SER A 59 -1.66 -47.51 -29.18
C SER A 59 -0.30 -48.07 -28.76
N THR A 60 -0.01 -49.30 -29.20
CA THR A 60 1.27 -50.00 -28.99
C THR A 60 2.43 -49.46 -29.85
N SER A 61 2.24 -48.31 -30.52
CA SER A 61 3.25 -47.68 -31.39
C SER A 61 4.53 -47.26 -30.66
N ASN A 62 4.44 -47.02 -29.35
CA ASN A 62 5.57 -46.89 -28.44
C ASN A 62 5.24 -47.71 -27.18
N ALA A 63 5.98 -48.80 -26.96
CA ALA A 63 5.69 -49.75 -25.88
C ALA A 63 5.82 -49.14 -24.47
N GLU A 64 6.85 -48.31 -24.25
CA GLU A 64 7.11 -47.66 -22.95
C GLU A 64 6.02 -46.64 -22.61
N LYS A 65 5.63 -45.81 -23.59
CA LYS A 65 4.51 -44.87 -23.41
C LYS A 65 3.15 -45.55 -23.30
N HIS A 66 2.95 -46.69 -23.97
CA HIS A 66 1.74 -47.49 -23.83
C HIS A 66 1.62 -48.11 -22.44
N GLU A 67 2.69 -48.72 -21.93
CA GLU A 67 2.73 -49.27 -20.56
C GLU A 67 2.49 -48.20 -19.51
N GLN A 68 3.08 -47.01 -19.68
CA GLN A 68 2.86 -45.87 -18.79
C GLN A 68 1.42 -45.32 -18.90
N ALA A 69 0.86 -45.18 -20.11
CA ALA A 69 -0.52 -44.73 -20.31
C ALA A 69 -1.57 -45.66 -19.69
N VAL A 70 -1.38 -46.98 -19.80
CA VAL A 70 -2.23 -47.99 -19.16
C VAL A 70 -2.15 -47.85 -17.64
N LYS A 71 -0.94 -47.72 -17.09
CA LYS A 71 -0.73 -47.56 -15.64
C LYS A 71 -1.38 -46.28 -15.08
N ASP A 72 -1.27 -45.15 -15.78
CA ASP A 72 -1.85 -43.88 -15.35
C ASP A 72 -3.38 -43.89 -15.47
N TYR A 73 -3.92 -44.52 -16.51
CA TYR A 73 -5.35 -44.77 -16.67
C TYR A 73 -5.90 -45.66 -15.54
N ASP A 74 -5.30 -46.83 -15.30
CA ASP A 74 -5.71 -47.77 -14.26
C ASP A 74 -5.69 -47.10 -12.87
N ALA A 75 -4.65 -46.30 -12.60
CA ALA A 75 -4.53 -45.55 -11.35
C ALA A 75 -5.60 -44.46 -11.21
N SER A 76 -5.94 -43.76 -12.30
CA SER A 76 -7.01 -42.75 -12.33
C SER A 76 -8.38 -43.36 -12.08
N VAL A 77 -8.71 -44.45 -12.77
CA VAL A 77 -10.00 -45.15 -12.64
C VAL A 77 -10.14 -45.79 -11.25
N ALA A 78 -9.08 -46.40 -10.72
CA ALA A 78 -9.10 -46.98 -9.38
C ALA A 78 -9.30 -45.93 -8.28
N ALA A 79 -8.68 -44.75 -8.41
CA ALA A 79 -8.85 -43.65 -7.47
C ALA A 79 -10.25 -43.03 -7.57
N LEU A 80 -10.75 -42.77 -8.79
CA LEU A 80 -12.11 -42.26 -9.03
C LEU A 80 -13.19 -43.18 -8.44
N LYS A 81 -13.02 -44.50 -8.62
CA LYS A 81 -13.94 -45.51 -8.09
C LYS A 81 -13.94 -45.61 -6.56
N ALA A 82 -12.90 -45.09 -5.90
CA ALA A 82 -12.79 -45.07 -4.45
C ALA A 82 -13.44 -43.83 -3.78
N LEU A 83 -13.76 -42.79 -4.55
CA LEU A 83 -14.47 -41.61 -4.04
C LEU A 83 -15.91 -41.94 -3.61
N SER A 84 -16.40 -41.23 -2.59
CA SER A 84 -17.81 -41.19 -2.21
C SER A 84 -18.65 -40.44 -3.26
N GLU A 85 -19.98 -40.45 -3.09
CA GLU A 85 -20.88 -39.72 -3.98
C GLU A 85 -20.68 -38.19 -3.86
N ASP A 86 -20.58 -37.66 -2.65
CA ASP A 86 -20.32 -36.24 -2.39
C ASP A 86 -18.96 -35.81 -2.99
N GLN A 87 -17.90 -36.61 -2.78
CA GLN A 87 -16.56 -36.34 -3.34
C GLN A 87 -16.52 -36.39 -4.88
N LYS A 88 -17.46 -37.09 -5.53
CA LYS A 88 -17.61 -37.08 -7.00
C LYS A 88 -18.36 -35.85 -7.52
N LEU A 89 -19.12 -35.16 -6.65
CA LEU A 89 -19.74 -33.87 -6.94
C LEU A 89 -18.81 -32.70 -6.64
N GLU A 90 -17.85 -32.87 -5.73
CA GLU A 90 -16.74 -31.94 -5.47
C GLU A 90 -15.64 -32.01 -6.55
N LEU A 91 -15.51 -33.14 -7.26
CA LEU A 91 -14.55 -33.32 -8.34
C LEU A 91 -14.89 -32.43 -9.54
N SER A 92 -13.89 -31.71 -10.04
CA SER A 92 -14.01 -30.84 -11.23
C SER A 92 -14.66 -31.57 -12.42
N ALA A 93 -15.80 -31.07 -12.90
CA ALA A 93 -16.58 -31.76 -13.92
C ALA A 93 -15.84 -31.99 -15.26
N PRO A 94 -14.92 -31.11 -15.73
CA PRO A 94 -14.03 -31.42 -16.85
C PRO A 94 -13.19 -32.69 -16.65
N TYR A 95 -12.66 -32.91 -15.44
CA TYR A 95 -11.88 -34.11 -15.10
C TYR A 95 -12.77 -35.35 -15.08
N TYR A 96 -13.97 -35.24 -14.50
CA TYR A 96 -14.95 -36.34 -14.48
C TYR A 96 -15.44 -36.73 -15.89
N GLY A 97 -15.79 -35.73 -16.72
CA GLY A 97 -16.19 -35.96 -18.12
C GLY A 97 -15.06 -36.56 -18.96
N PHE A 98 -13.82 -36.11 -18.76
CA PHE A 98 -12.63 -36.62 -19.44
C PHE A 98 -12.39 -38.10 -19.14
N ILE A 99 -12.38 -38.49 -17.86
CA ILE A 99 -12.14 -39.89 -17.49
C ILE A 99 -13.30 -40.80 -17.93
N LEU A 100 -14.56 -40.35 -17.84
CA LEU A 100 -15.72 -41.10 -18.37
C LEU A 100 -15.63 -41.35 -19.88
N TYR A 101 -15.12 -40.41 -20.67
CA TYR A 101 -14.90 -40.61 -22.11
C TYR A 101 -13.89 -41.75 -22.39
N TYR A 102 -12.81 -41.85 -21.62
CA TYR A 102 -11.84 -42.93 -21.78
C TYR A 102 -12.33 -44.27 -21.19
N VAL A 103 -13.06 -44.25 -20.08
CA VAL A 103 -13.74 -45.44 -19.55
C VAL A 103 -14.73 -46.01 -20.55
N THR A 104 -15.56 -45.18 -21.18
CA THR A 104 -16.51 -45.58 -22.24
C THR A 104 -15.79 -46.28 -23.41
N GLN A 105 -14.64 -45.76 -23.83
CA GLN A 105 -13.83 -46.37 -24.89
C GLN A 105 -13.18 -47.70 -24.47
N SER A 106 -12.79 -47.85 -23.20
CA SER A 106 -12.25 -49.11 -22.68
C SER A 106 -13.35 -50.18 -22.56
N VAL A 107 -14.50 -49.83 -21.98
CA VAL A 107 -15.68 -50.72 -21.87
C VAL A 107 -16.13 -51.19 -23.25
N ALA A 108 -16.12 -50.31 -24.26
CA ALA A 108 -16.43 -50.69 -25.65
C ALA A 108 -15.55 -51.83 -26.19
N ARG A 109 -14.29 -51.94 -25.74
CA ARG A 109 -13.36 -53.02 -26.12
C ARG A 109 -13.57 -54.32 -25.35
N GLU A 110 -14.32 -54.28 -24.25
CA GLU A 110 -14.61 -55.44 -23.40
C GLU A 110 -15.97 -56.07 -23.73
N VAL A 111 -16.99 -55.25 -24.00
CA VAL A 111 -18.39 -55.72 -24.16
C VAL A 111 -18.81 -55.95 -25.62
N LEU A 112 -18.12 -55.34 -26.58
CA LEU A 112 -18.38 -55.49 -28.02
C LEU A 112 -17.35 -56.45 -28.67
N PRO A 113 -17.62 -56.99 -29.87
CA PRO A 113 -16.68 -57.87 -30.57
C PRO A 113 -15.31 -57.20 -30.81
N ASP A 114 -14.24 -58.01 -30.78
CA ASP A 114 -12.85 -57.58 -31.05
C ASP A 114 -12.71 -56.89 -32.43
N GLU A 115 -12.51 -55.57 -32.43
CA GLU A 115 -12.25 -54.79 -33.64
C GLU A 115 -10.97 -53.94 -33.52
N SER A 116 -10.28 -53.73 -34.64
CA SER A 116 -9.04 -52.94 -34.67
C SER A 116 -9.25 -51.45 -34.42
N TYR A 117 -10.49 -50.96 -34.52
CA TYR A 117 -10.88 -49.57 -34.26
C TYR A 117 -12.38 -49.51 -33.98
N TYR A 118 -12.79 -48.77 -32.94
CA TYR A 118 -14.19 -48.57 -32.59
C TYR A 118 -14.66 -47.19 -33.07
N SER A 119 -15.81 -47.17 -33.72
CA SER A 119 -16.47 -45.99 -34.26
C SER A 119 -17.29 -45.25 -33.22
N THR A 120 -17.63 -43.99 -33.49
CA THR A 120 -18.52 -43.18 -32.64
C THR A 120 -19.88 -43.85 -32.39
N ALA A 121 -20.42 -44.59 -33.36
CA ALA A 121 -21.66 -45.34 -33.20
C ALA A 121 -21.55 -46.45 -32.12
N GLN A 122 -20.39 -47.08 -31.97
CA GLN A 122 -20.14 -48.08 -30.92
C GLN A 122 -19.99 -47.43 -29.54
N TYR A 123 -19.43 -46.22 -29.44
CA TYR A 123 -19.37 -45.47 -28.17
C TYR A 123 -20.75 -44.95 -27.74
N VAL A 124 -21.63 -44.60 -28.69
CA VAL A 124 -23.05 -44.31 -28.44
C VAL A 124 -23.78 -45.56 -27.93
N ASP A 125 -23.64 -46.69 -28.61
CA ASP A 125 -24.26 -47.95 -28.20
C ASP A 125 -23.85 -48.34 -26.77
N VAL A 126 -22.56 -48.21 -26.44
CA VAL A 126 -22.04 -48.45 -25.09
C VAL A 126 -22.59 -47.45 -24.07
N THR A 127 -22.63 -46.14 -24.40
CA THR A 127 -23.19 -45.14 -23.46
C THR A 127 -24.68 -45.33 -23.24
N MET A 128 -25.46 -45.65 -24.28
CA MET A 128 -26.91 -45.76 -24.19
C MET A 128 -27.39 -47.13 -23.68
N ASN A 129 -26.68 -48.21 -23.98
CA ASN A 129 -27.15 -49.58 -23.70
C ASN A 129 -26.29 -50.35 -22.68
N HIS A 130 -25.11 -49.83 -22.29
CA HIS A 130 -24.15 -50.49 -21.38
C HIS A 130 -23.63 -49.55 -20.27
N LEU A 131 -24.46 -48.63 -19.76
CA LEU A 131 -24.09 -47.75 -18.65
C LEU A 131 -23.67 -48.53 -17.40
N ASP A 132 -24.30 -49.68 -17.14
CA ASP A 132 -23.98 -50.59 -16.03
C ASP A 132 -22.52 -51.06 -16.05
N ALA A 133 -21.95 -51.29 -17.24
CA ALA A 133 -20.53 -51.62 -17.40
C ALA A 133 -19.60 -50.40 -17.22
N ILE A 134 -20.06 -49.19 -17.58
CA ILE A 134 -19.34 -47.93 -17.31
C ILE A 134 -19.29 -47.66 -15.80
N GLU A 135 -20.41 -47.85 -15.10
CA GLU A 135 -20.50 -47.73 -13.64
C GLU A 135 -19.73 -48.83 -12.90
N GLU A 136 -19.67 -50.05 -13.44
CA GLU A 136 -18.78 -51.08 -12.90
C GLU A 136 -17.31 -50.67 -13.03
N ALA A 137 -16.91 -49.98 -14.10
CA ALA A 137 -15.54 -49.50 -14.29
C ALA A 137 -15.19 -48.25 -13.46
N ALA A 138 -15.97 -47.18 -13.55
CA ALA A 138 -15.73 -45.88 -12.90
C ALA A 138 -16.30 -45.75 -11.47
N GLY A 139 -17.06 -46.76 -11.02
CA GLY A 139 -17.99 -46.63 -9.90
C GLY A 139 -19.26 -45.87 -10.32
N ALA A 140 -20.34 -46.04 -9.56
CA ALA A 140 -21.65 -45.45 -9.86
C ALA A 140 -21.58 -43.93 -10.12
N LEU A 141 -22.47 -43.46 -10.99
CA LEU A 141 -22.69 -42.02 -11.18
C LEU A 141 -23.39 -41.45 -9.94
N PRO A 142 -23.06 -40.22 -9.50
CA PRO A 142 -23.88 -39.47 -8.56
C PRO A 142 -25.32 -39.33 -9.05
N GLN A 143 -26.29 -39.31 -8.12
CA GLN A 143 -27.72 -39.27 -8.48
C GLN A 143 -28.07 -38.08 -9.39
N SER A 144 -27.51 -36.90 -9.15
CA SER A 144 -27.74 -35.71 -9.99
C SER A 144 -27.29 -35.92 -11.44
N TYR A 145 -26.14 -36.57 -11.65
CA TYR A 145 -25.60 -36.91 -12.98
C TYR A 145 -26.40 -38.04 -13.66
N GLN A 146 -26.93 -38.99 -12.88
CA GLN A 146 -27.84 -40.03 -13.36
C GLN A 146 -29.14 -39.43 -13.91
N GLU A 147 -29.74 -38.45 -13.21
CA GLU A 147 -30.95 -37.75 -13.64
C GLU A 147 -30.75 -37.01 -14.98
N VAL A 148 -29.59 -36.37 -15.17
CA VAL A 148 -29.20 -35.73 -16.45
C VAL A 148 -29.07 -36.76 -17.58
N TYR A 149 -28.39 -37.88 -17.31
CA TYR A 149 -28.24 -38.98 -18.28
C TYR A 149 -29.60 -39.53 -18.73
N ASP A 150 -30.54 -39.76 -17.80
CA ASP A 150 -31.86 -40.30 -18.12
C ASP A 150 -32.72 -39.34 -18.94
N VAL A 151 -32.61 -38.02 -18.69
CA VAL A 151 -33.24 -36.98 -19.53
C VAL A 151 -32.70 -37.01 -20.96
N TYR A 152 -31.38 -37.09 -21.14
CA TYR A 152 -30.75 -37.17 -22.47
C TYR A 152 -31.11 -38.47 -23.18
N LYS A 153 -31.07 -39.60 -22.47
CA LYS A 153 -31.45 -40.91 -23.01
C LYS A 153 -32.89 -40.96 -23.47
N THR A 154 -33.81 -40.36 -22.71
CA THR A 154 -35.21 -40.26 -23.10
C THR A 154 -35.36 -39.47 -24.40
N PHE A 155 -34.70 -38.32 -24.52
CA PHE A 155 -34.76 -37.48 -25.71
C PHE A 155 -34.14 -38.13 -26.96
N PHE A 156 -32.89 -38.56 -26.86
CA PHE A 156 -32.15 -39.14 -28.01
C PHE A 156 -32.64 -40.53 -28.43
N SER A 157 -33.50 -41.19 -27.64
CA SER A 157 -34.20 -42.41 -28.07
C SER A 157 -35.35 -42.16 -29.06
N VAL A 158 -35.79 -40.90 -29.24
CA VAL A 158 -36.91 -40.54 -30.14
C VAL A 158 -36.45 -40.34 -31.58
N GLY A 159 -35.16 -40.03 -31.83
CA GLY A 159 -34.62 -40.00 -33.19
C GLY A 159 -33.23 -39.39 -33.35
N ASN A 160 -32.69 -39.51 -34.56
CA ASN A 160 -31.40 -38.94 -34.96
C ASN A 160 -31.56 -37.50 -35.46
N PHE A 161 -31.65 -36.55 -34.52
CA PHE A 161 -31.80 -35.10 -34.78
C PHE A 161 -30.56 -34.46 -35.44
N GLU A 162 -29.44 -35.17 -35.47
CA GLU A 162 -28.18 -34.75 -36.10
C GLU A 162 -28.08 -35.16 -37.59
N SER A 163 -29.05 -35.94 -38.11
CA SER A 163 -29.08 -36.34 -39.51
C SER A 163 -29.54 -35.18 -40.42
N SER A 164 -28.80 -34.94 -41.51
CA SER A 164 -29.15 -33.96 -42.55
C SER A 164 -30.36 -34.35 -43.40
N SER A 165 -30.98 -35.51 -43.16
CA SER A 165 -32.24 -35.94 -43.76
C SER A 165 -33.41 -35.94 -42.76
N PHE A 166 -33.23 -35.42 -41.55
CA PHE A 166 -34.30 -35.25 -40.57
C PHE A 166 -35.15 -34.02 -40.92
N SER A 167 -36.46 -34.10 -40.67
CA SER A 167 -37.44 -33.00 -40.84
C SER A 167 -38.24 -32.90 -39.55
N TRP A 168 -38.18 -31.75 -38.88
CA TRP A 168 -38.98 -31.47 -37.69
C TRP A 168 -40.46 -31.26 -38.04
N LYS A 169 -40.76 -30.67 -39.22
CA LYS A 169 -42.12 -30.35 -39.69
C LYS A 169 -43.05 -31.56 -39.71
N ASP A 170 -42.50 -32.72 -40.08
CA ASP A 170 -43.25 -33.97 -40.27
C ASP A 170 -43.24 -34.88 -39.03
N ASN A 171 -42.61 -34.46 -37.92
CA ASN A 171 -42.36 -35.31 -36.75
C ASN A 171 -42.82 -34.68 -35.43
N ALA A 172 -44.14 -34.70 -35.18
CA ALA A 172 -44.75 -34.18 -33.97
C ALA A 172 -44.29 -34.89 -32.67
N GLU A 173 -43.83 -36.14 -32.74
CA GLU A 173 -43.28 -36.86 -31.59
C GLU A 173 -41.91 -36.28 -31.18
N ALA A 174 -41.05 -35.97 -32.15
CA ALA A 174 -39.79 -35.26 -31.91
C ALA A 174 -39.99 -33.83 -31.38
N GLN A 175 -40.99 -33.09 -31.89
CA GLN A 175 -41.31 -31.74 -31.40
C GLN A 175 -41.70 -31.77 -29.91
N ALA A 176 -42.58 -32.68 -29.51
CA ALA A 176 -42.99 -32.85 -28.11
C ALA A 176 -41.84 -33.37 -27.22
N ALA A 177 -40.98 -34.24 -27.75
CA ALA A 177 -39.79 -34.71 -27.05
C ALA A 177 -38.77 -33.58 -26.83
N PHE A 178 -38.57 -32.70 -27.81
CA PHE A 178 -37.72 -31.51 -27.68
C PHE A 178 -38.27 -30.54 -26.64
N GLU A 179 -39.57 -30.21 -26.67
CA GLU A 179 -40.19 -29.33 -25.66
C GLU A 179 -40.00 -29.89 -24.24
N THR A 180 -40.15 -31.21 -24.07
CA THR A 180 -39.96 -31.90 -22.80
C THR A 180 -38.50 -31.87 -22.34
N TRP A 181 -37.56 -32.19 -23.24
CA TRP A 181 -36.13 -32.18 -22.96
C TRP A 181 -35.61 -30.78 -22.66
N ALA A 182 -36.00 -29.78 -23.45
CA ALA A 182 -35.61 -28.38 -23.25
C ALA A 182 -36.13 -27.84 -21.91
N LYS A 183 -37.37 -28.16 -21.51
CA LYS A 183 -37.89 -27.82 -20.16
C LYS A 183 -37.12 -28.51 -19.03
N ALA A 184 -36.72 -29.77 -19.21
CA ALA A 184 -35.90 -30.48 -18.23
C ALA A 184 -34.50 -29.89 -18.10
N VAL A 185 -33.83 -29.61 -19.23
CA VAL A 185 -32.51 -28.96 -19.30
C VAL A 185 -32.52 -27.57 -18.65
N ILE A 186 -33.56 -26.77 -18.89
CA ILE A 186 -33.71 -25.47 -18.21
C ILE A 186 -33.94 -25.68 -16.71
N GLY A 187 -34.69 -26.72 -16.32
CA GLY A 187 -34.95 -27.07 -14.91
C GLY A 187 -33.75 -27.59 -14.10
N PHE A 188 -32.63 -27.94 -14.75
CA PHE A 188 -31.43 -28.45 -14.07
C PHE A 188 -30.82 -27.43 -13.08
N ASP A 189 -30.28 -27.94 -11.97
CA ASP A 189 -29.37 -27.17 -11.11
C ASP A 189 -27.99 -26.95 -11.78
N ALA A 190 -27.09 -26.24 -11.09
CA ALA A 190 -25.77 -25.91 -11.64
C ALA A 190 -24.91 -27.15 -11.96
N GLN A 191 -24.86 -28.14 -11.07
CA GLN A 191 -24.07 -29.36 -11.24
C GLN A 191 -24.65 -30.23 -12.36
N GLN A 192 -25.97 -30.37 -12.40
CA GLN A 192 -26.69 -31.07 -13.45
C GLN A 192 -26.44 -30.42 -14.83
N PHE A 193 -26.53 -29.10 -14.90
CA PHE A 193 -26.31 -28.35 -16.13
C PHE A 193 -24.85 -28.42 -16.60
N GLU A 194 -23.88 -28.31 -15.69
CA GLU A 194 -22.45 -28.45 -16.01
C GLU A 194 -22.15 -29.84 -16.58
N PHE A 195 -22.57 -30.91 -15.89
CA PHE A 195 -22.36 -32.29 -16.33
C PHE A 195 -22.99 -32.58 -17.70
N SER A 196 -24.16 -32.00 -17.99
CA SER A 196 -24.87 -32.20 -19.25
C SER A 196 -24.05 -31.81 -20.50
N ASN A 197 -23.05 -30.92 -20.36
CA ASN A 197 -22.18 -30.51 -21.46
C ASN A 197 -21.23 -31.61 -21.96
N TYR A 198 -20.94 -32.61 -21.12
CA TYR A 198 -20.10 -33.76 -21.49
C TYR A 198 -20.89 -34.83 -22.26
N LEU A 199 -22.22 -34.68 -22.38
CA LEU A 199 -23.08 -35.53 -23.19
C LEU A 199 -23.17 -34.98 -24.63
N SER A 200 -22.52 -35.67 -25.56
CA SER A 200 -22.35 -35.19 -26.94
C SER A 200 -23.21 -35.97 -27.92
N ALA A 201 -24.08 -35.27 -28.65
CA ALA A 201 -24.89 -35.84 -29.72
C ALA A 201 -24.06 -36.20 -30.96
N THR A 202 -24.53 -37.18 -31.75
CA THR A 202 -23.91 -37.54 -33.04
C THR A 202 -24.93 -38.02 -34.08
N SER A 203 -24.61 -37.82 -35.35
CA SER A 203 -25.38 -38.30 -36.50
C SER A 203 -25.10 -39.76 -36.87
N SER A 204 -24.18 -40.43 -36.16
CA SER A 204 -23.70 -41.78 -36.49
C SER A 204 -24.71 -42.87 -36.11
N GLY A 205 -24.84 -43.89 -36.97
CA GLY A 205 -25.73 -45.03 -36.71
C GLY A 205 -27.21 -44.63 -36.67
N ASP A 206 -27.95 -45.17 -35.70
CA ASP A 206 -29.36 -44.84 -35.46
C ASP A 206 -29.53 -43.48 -34.72
N GLY A 207 -28.44 -42.75 -34.48
CA GLY A 207 -28.39 -41.53 -33.65
C GLY A 207 -28.07 -41.84 -32.19
N GLY A 208 -27.94 -40.79 -31.38
CA GLY A 208 -27.74 -40.92 -29.94
C GLY A 208 -26.76 -39.91 -29.35
N PHE A 209 -26.38 -40.13 -28.10
CA PHE A 209 -25.36 -39.36 -27.38
C PHE A 209 -24.33 -40.28 -26.72
N TYR A 210 -23.16 -39.73 -26.42
CA TYR A 210 -22.10 -40.42 -25.69
C TYR A 210 -21.31 -39.45 -24.80
N PHE A 211 -20.63 -39.96 -23.77
CA PHE A 211 -19.68 -39.17 -22.99
C PHE A 211 -18.53 -38.73 -23.90
N TYR A 212 -18.23 -37.43 -23.99
CA TYR A 212 -17.13 -36.92 -24.80
C TYR A 212 -16.50 -35.67 -24.21
N GLN A 213 -15.24 -35.84 -23.82
CA GLN A 213 -14.35 -34.78 -23.39
C GLN A 213 -12.91 -35.20 -23.66
N MET A 214 -12.18 -34.42 -24.48
CA MET A 214 -10.82 -34.76 -24.92
C MET A 214 -9.71 -33.96 -24.23
N ASN A 215 -10.10 -32.93 -23.48
CA ASN A 215 -9.28 -31.97 -22.74
C ASN A 215 -9.74 -31.89 -21.27
N LEU A 216 -9.00 -31.15 -20.44
CA LEU A 216 -9.37 -30.86 -19.05
C LEU A 216 -10.02 -29.47 -18.88
N ASP A 217 -10.26 -28.77 -19.98
CA ASP A 217 -10.90 -27.44 -20.01
C ASP A 217 -12.43 -27.56 -20.03
N ALA A 218 -13.14 -26.62 -19.41
CA ALA A 218 -14.60 -26.57 -19.46
C ALA A 218 -15.14 -26.51 -20.91
N THR A 219 -16.26 -27.20 -21.15
CA THR A 219 -16.95 -27.15 -22.44
C THR A 219 -18.41 -26.77 -22.26
N SER A 220 -18.96 -25.96 -23.16
CA SER A 220 -20.39 -25.67 -23.24
C SER A 220 -20.96 -26.25 -24.54
N LYS A 221 -21.90 -27.19 -24.42
CA LYS A 221 -22.53 -27.89 -25.55
C LYS A 221 -24.05 -27.92 -25.44
N THR A 222 -24.58 -28.05 -24.23
CA THR A 222 -26.02 -28.20 -23.96
C THR A 222 -26.80 -27.02 -24.51
N THR A 223 -26.37 -25.80 -24.22
CA THR A 223 -26.96 -24.57 -24.77
C THR A 223 -26.86 -24.52 -26.30
N GLY A 224 -25.75 -25.01 -26.86
CA GLY A 224 -25.55 -25.11 -28.30
C GLY A 224 -26.55 -26.07 -28.98
N TYR A 225 -26.79 -27.24 -28.39
CA TYR A 225 -27.81 -28.19 -28.86
C TYR A 225 -29.23 -27.63 -28.69
N LEU A 226 -29.53 -27.00 -27.55
CA LEU A 226 -30.81 -26.36 -27.29
C LEU A 226 -31.14 -25.31 -28.37
N ILE A 227 -30.22 -24.37 -28.63
CA ILE A 227 -30.39 -23.33 -29.65
C ILE A 227 -30.50 -23.94 -31.06
N LYS A 228 -29.66 -24.93 -31.40
CA LYS A 228 -29.65 -25.57 -32.72
C LYS A 228 -30.95 -26.33 -33.01
N TYR A 229 -31.46 -27.10 -32.06
CA TYR A 229 -32.70 -27.87 -32.25
C TYR A 229 -33.93 -26.95 -32.24
N ALA A 230 -33.93 -25.90 -31.41
CA ALA A 230 -34.92 -24.83 -31.48
C ALA A 230 -34.95 -24.19 -32.88
N TYR A 231 -33.79 -23.75 -33.40
CA TYR A 231 -33.66 -23.11 -34.70
C TYR A 231 -34.12 -24.02 -35.84
N ASN A 232 -33.65 -25.27 -35.87
CA ASN A 232 -34.03 -26.23 -36.91
C ASN A 232 -35.55 -26.53 -36.89
N ASN A 233 -36.15 -26.62 -35.70
CA ASN A 233 -37.59 -26.80 -35.56
C ASN A 233 -38.39 -25.60 -36.08
N VAL A 234 -37.99 -24.37 -35.75
CA VAL A 234 -38.64 -23.15 -36.28
C VAL A 234 -38.43 -23.07 -37.80
N GLN A 235 -37.20 -23.27 -38.29
CA GLN A 235 -36.86 -23.22 -39.72
C GLN A 235 -37.68 -24.20 -40.56
N ASP A 236 -37.81 -25.45 -40.12
CA ASP A 236 -38.59 -26.48 -40.82
C ASP A 236 -40.09 -26.20 -40.82
N ASN A 237 -40.63 -25.54 -39.79
CA ASN A 237 -42.05 -25.20 -39.72
C ASN A 237 -42.40 -23.94 -40.53
N GLU A 238 -41.61 -22.87 -40.39
CA GLU A 238 -41.93 -21.54 -40.95
C GLU A 238 -41.44 -21.33 -42.39
N THR A 239 -40.36 -22.00 -42.83
CA THR A 239 -39.85 -21.84 -44.20
C THR A 239 -40.40 -22.91 -45.17
N GLU A 240 -40.49 -22.58 -46.47
CA GLU A 240 -40.81 -23.58 -47.51
C GLU A 240 -39.60 -24.49 -47.81
N ALA A 241 -38.37 -24.00 -47.56
CA ALA A 241 -37.13 -24.69 -47.91
C ALA A 241 -36.60 -25.65 -46.84
N GLY A 242 -36.96 -25.47 -45.57
CA GLY A 242 -36.45 -26.24 -44.42
C GLY A 242 -34.93 -26.12 -44.23
N LYS A 243 -34.34 -24.99 -44.64
CA LYS A 243 -32.88 -24.75 -44.58
C LYS A 243 -32.53 -23.30 -44.89
N ASN A 244 -31.37 -22.87 -44.38
CA ASN A 244 -30.76 -21.58 -44.72
C ASN A 244 -30.62 -21.37 -46.25
N PRO A 245 -30.91 -20.16 -46.78
CA PRO A 245 -30.75 -19.83 -48.20
C PRO A 245 -29.29 -19.89 -48.66
N SER A 246 -29.08 -20.44 -49.86
CA SER A 246 -27.77 -20.56 -50.50
C SER A 246 -27.20 -19.21 -50.92
N SER A 247 -25.97 -18.89 -50.49
CA SER A 247 -25.24 -17.68 -50.88
C SER A 247 -25.09 -17.52 -52.40
N VAL A 248 -25.21 -16.28 -52.90
CA VAL A 248 -25.02 -15.97 -54.32
C VAL A 248 -23.57 -16.24 -54.75
N SER A 249 -23.38 -17.25 -55.61
CA SER A 249 -22.08 -17.51 -56.23
C SER A 249 -21.82 -16.52 -57.35
N TYR A 250 -20.87 -15.59 -57.14
CA TYR A 250 -20.42 -14.65 -58.18
C TYR A 250 -19.98 -15.36 -59.47
N SER A 251 -19.49 -16.59 -59.37
CA SER A 251 -19.04 -17.40 -60.51
C SER A 251 -20.20 -17.86 -61.41
N THR A 252 -21.45 -17.73 -60.97
CA THR A 252 -22.64 -17.89 -61.82
C THR A 252 -22.74 -16.76 -62.86
N PHE A 253 -22.23 -15.56 -62.52
CA PHE A 253 -22.36 -14.35 -63.33
C PHE A 253 -21.07 -14.02 -64.10
N ILE A 254 -19.92 -14.17 -63.46
CA ILE A 254 -18.62 -13.72 -63.98
C ILE A 254 -17.66 -14.89 -64.16
N SER A 255 -16.95 -14.92 -65.29
CA SER A 255 -15.78 -15.75 -65.52
C SER A 255 -14.51 -14.91 -65.29
N TYR A 256 -13.72 -15.22 -64.25
CA TYR A 256 -12.48 -14.51 -63.94
C TYR A 256 -11.23 -15.33 -64.28
N SER A 257 -10.30 -14.72 -64.98
CA SER A 257 -9.01 -15.30 -65.36
C SER A 257 -7.90 -14.77 -64.47
N TYR A 258 -7.41 -15.59 -63.54
CA TYR A 258 -6.32 -15.23 -62.63
C TYR A 258 -4.99 -14.90 -63.33
N SER A 259 -4.75 -15.46 -64.53
CA SER A 259 -3.51 -15.26 -65.28
C SER A 259 -3.47 -13.95 -66.08
N SER A 260 -4.61 -13.48 -66.57
CA SER A 260 -4.75 -12.21 -67.29
C SER A 260 -5.34 -11.07 -66.44
N LYS A 261 -5.85 -11.37 -65.24
CA LYS A 261 -6.63 -10.45 -64.38
C LYS A 261 -7.81 -9.81 -65.10
N THR A 262 -8.45 -10.57 -66.00
CA THR A 262 -9.63 -10.14 -66.75
C THR A 262 -10.87 -10.88 -66.26
N ALA A 263 -12.00 -10.18 -66.26
CA ALA A 263 -13.32 -10.75 -66.01
C ALA A 263 -14.18 -10.60 -67.27
N GLU A 264 -15.04 -11.58 -67.53
CA GLU A 264 -16.05 -11.52 -68.59
C GLU A 264 -17.39 -11.96 -68.01
N TRP A 265 -18.47 -11.26 -68.37
CA TRP A 265 -19.83 -11.70 -68.07
C TRP A 265 -20.13 -13.03 -68.79
N LYS A 266 -20.79 -13.95 -68.09
CA LYS A 266 -21.33 -15.17 -68.69
C LYS A 266 -22.54 -14.83 -69.56
N ALA A 267 -22.89 -15.74 -70.47
CA ALA A 267 -24.03 -15.56 -71.37
C ALA A 267 -25.31 -15.21 -70.58
N ASP A 268 -26.03 -14.19 -71.08
CA ASP A 268 -27.26 -13.65 -70.50
C ASP A 268 -27.12 -13.10 -69.05
N GLN A 269 -25.91 -12.71 -68.64
CA GLN A 269 -25.63 -12.06 -67.35
C GLN A 269 -25.03 -10.65 -67.53
N ASN A 270 -25.31 -9.75 -66.59
CA ASN A 270 -24.75 -8.40 -66.50
C ASN A 270 -24.81 -7.88 -65.05
N GLY A 271 -24.47 -6.60 -64.84
CA GLY A 271 -24.50 -5.98 -63.51
C GLY A 271 -25.89 -6.02 -62.88
N ALA A 272 -26.94 -5.68 -63.64
CA ALA A 272 -28.31 -5.70 -63.17
C ALA A 272 -28.81 -7.11 -62.77
N THR A 273 -28.47 -8.17 -63.53
CA THR A 273 -28.86 -9.54 -63.14
C THR A 273 -28.11 -10.02 -61.90
N MET A 274 -26.85 -9.62 -61.72
CA MET A 274 -26.07 -9.90 -60.52
C MET A 274 -26.65 -9.19 -59.29
N LEU A 275 -26.90 -7.87 -59.36
CA LEU A 275 -27.50 -7.14 -58.24
C LEU A 275 -28.88 -7.70 -57.87
N LYS A 276 -29.72 -8.03 -58.86
CA LYS A 276 -31.04 -8.61 -58.59
C LYS A 276 -30.93 -9.94 -57.82
N ALA A 277 -29.98 -10.80 -58.17
CA ALA A 277 -29.75 -12.03 -57.43
C ALA A 277 -29.28 -11.80 -55.98
N TYR A 278 -28.47 -10.77 -55.72
CA TYR A 278 -28.10 -10.38 -54.35
C TYR A 278 -29.25 -9.74 -53.57
N GLN A 279 -30.13 -8.98 -54.21
CA GLN A 279 -31.36 -8.46 -53.60
C GLN A 279 -32.35 -9.57 -53.26
N ASP A 280 -32.53 -10.56 -54.15
CA ASP A 280 -33.38 -11.72 -53.90
C ASP A 280 -32.80 -12.62 -52.80
N TYR A 281 -31.48 -12.79 -52.76
CA TYR A 281 -30.81 -13.48 -51.65
C TYR A 281 -30.92 -12.71 -50.33
N TYR A 282 -30.77 -11.38 -50.34
CA TYR A 282 -30.95 -10.55 -49.15
C TYR A 282 -32.36 -10.67 -48.58
N ALA A 283 -33.39 -10.62 -49.44
CA ALA A 283 -34.77 -10.82 -49.03
C ALA A 283 -35.00 -12.21 -48.41
N LEU A 284 -34.38 -13.26 -48.96
CA LEU A 284 -34.42 -14.61 -48.38
C LEU A 284 -33.64 -14.72 -47.06
N VAL A 285 -32.53 -14.01 -46.88
CA VAL A 285 -31.81 -13.97 -45.59
C VAL A 285 -32.67 -13.29 -44.53
N GLN A 286 -33.37 -12.21 -44.88
CA GLN A 286 -34.33 -11.56 -43.98
C GLN A 286 -35.49 -12.50 -43.60
N SER A 287 -36.15 -13.17 -44.56
CA SER A 287 -37.29 -14.05 -44.26
C SER A 287 -36.93 -15.40 -43.64
N ASP A 288 -35.83 -16.04 -44.07
CA ASP A 288 -35.54 -17.45 -43.79
C ASP A 288 -34.36 -17.64 -42.81
N GLN A 289 -33.69 -16.55 -42.38
CA GLN A 289 -32.69 -16.57 -41.30
C GLN A 289 -32.99 -15.55 -40.20
N VAL A 290 -33.29 -14.28 -40.54
CA VAL A 290 -33.51 -13.24 -39.51
C VAL A 290 -34.80 -13.50 -38.75
N ALA A 291 -35.95 -13.53 -39.44
CA ALA A 291 -37.24 -13.82 -38.80
C ALA A 291 -37.31 -15.20 -38.12
N VAL A 292 -36.52 -16.17 -38.59
CA VAL A 292 -36.37 -17.50 -37.96
C VAL A 292 -35.56 -17.40 -36.66
N SER A 293 -34.49 -16.60 -36.63
CA SER A 293 -33.66 -16.39 -35.44
C SER A 293 -34.41 -15.62 -34.35
N GLU A 294 -35.19 -14.62 -34.72
CA GLU A 294 -36.07 -13.86 -33.82
C GLU A 294 -37.07 -14.80 -33.14
N GLN A 295 -37.87 -15.54 -33.91
CA GLN A 295 -38.84 -16.52 -33.37
C GLN A 295 -38.17 -17.63 -32.54
N THR A 296 -36.97 -18.06 -32.93
CA THR A 296 -36.18 -19.02 -32.14
C THR A 296 -35.77 -18.42 -30.80
N SER A 297 -35.34 -17.17 -30.79
CA SER A 297 -34.98 -16.44 -29.57
C SER A 297 -36.18 -16.25 -28.67
N ASP A 298 -37.32 -15.79 -29.20
CA ASP A 298 -38.56 -15.61 -28.43
C ASP A 298 -39.00 -16.91 -27.76
N MET A 299 -39.00 -18.03 -28.49
CA MET A 299 -39.33 -19.35 -27.93
C MET A 299 -38.37 -19.77 -26.82
N LEU A 300 -37.07 -19.51 -26.95
CA LEU A 300 -36.08 -19.84 -25.92
C LEU A 300 -36.22 -18.93 -24.70
N LEU A 301 -36.38 -17.62 -24.90
CA LEU A 301 -36.53 -16.63 -23.85
C LEU A 301 -37.82 -16.86 -23.03
N GLU A 302 -38.95 -17.17 -23.67
CA GLU A 302 -40.20 -17.53 -22.98
C GLU A 302 -40.00 -18.73 -22.03
N MET A 303 -39.23 -19.74 -22.44
CA MET A 303 -38.92 -20.89 -21.59
C MET A 303 -37.96 -20.53 -20.44
N LEU A 304 -37.00 -19.65 -20.70
CA LEU A 304 -35.94 -19.25 -19.77
C LEU A 304 -36.39 -18.24 -18.71
N GLU A 305 -37.34 -17.36 -19.01
CA GLU A 305 -37.84 -16.28 -18.15
C GLU A 305 -38.28 -16.77 -16.76
N SER A 306 -38.82 -17.99 -16.69
CA SER A 306 -39.25 -18.61 -15.43
C SER A 306 -38.11 -18.94 -14.45
N LYS A 307 -36.87 -19.05 -14.96
CA LYS A 307 -35.64 -19.30 -14.19
C LYS A 307 -34.77 -18.06 -14.10
N TYR A 308 -34.69 -17.29 -15.18
CA TYR A 308 -33.84 -16.11 -15.33
C TYR A 308 -34.73 -14.87 -15.53
N ALA A 309 -35.27 -14.34 -14.43
CA ALA A 309 -36.18 -13.21 -14.48
C ALA A 309 -35.54 -11.97 -15.14
N GLY A 310 -36.24 -11.37 -16.10
CA GLY A 310 -35.81 -10.20 -16.87
C GLY A 310 -34.95 -10.53 -18.11
N ILE A 311 -34.58 -11.79 -18.34
CA ILE A 311 -33.73 -12.17 -19.49
C ILE A 311 -34.40 -11.84 -20.83
N THR A 312 -35.72 -12.01 -20.92
CA THR A 312 -36.47 -11.80 -22.17
C THR A 312 -36.39 -10.35 -22.63
N THR A 313 -36.75 -9.41 -21.75
CA THR A 313 -36.71 -7.98 -22.02
C THR A 313 -35.29 -7.51 -22.32
N ALA A 314 -34.33 -7.85 -21.46
CA ALA A 314 -32.94 -7.42 -21.64
C ALA A 314 -32.30 -7.90 -22.96
N VAL A 315 -32.61 -9.12 -23.41
CA VAL A 315 -32.12 -9.63 -24.70
C VAL A 315 -32.86 -8.98 -25.87
N GLN A 316 -34.20 -8.87 -25.81
CA GLN A 316 -35.00 -8.28 -26.88
C GLN A 316 -34.68 -6.79 -27.09
N ASP A 317 -34.51 -6.02 -26.02
CA ASP A 317 -34.18 -4.59 -26.10
C ASP A 317 -32.81 -4.39 -26.76
N VAL A 318 -31.79 -5.16 -26.38
CA VAL A 318 -30.45 -5.14 -27.02
C VAL A 318 -30.52 -5.47 -28.51
N LEU A 319 -31.33 -6.46 -28.90
CA LEU A 319 -31.52 -6.81 -30.29
C LEU A 319 -32.20 -5.66 -31.06
N ALA A 320 -33.26 -5.07 -30.52
CA ALA A 320 -34.01 -3.99 -31.16
C ALA A 320 -33.17 -2.71 -31.37
N VAL A 321 -32.43 -2.26 -30.35
CA VAL A 321 -31.58 -1.06 -30.49
C VAL A 321 -30.41 -1.30 -31.43
N GLY A 322 -29.81 -2.50 -31.40
CA GLY A 322 -28.71 -2.83 -32.30
C GLY A 322 -29.13 -3.10 -33.74
N GLN A 323 -30.34 -3.64 -33.97
CA GLN A 323 -30.99 -3.67 -35.29
C GLN A 323 -31.18 -2.24 -35.83
N THR A 324 -31.72 -1.33 -34.99
CA THR A 324 -31.92 0.08 -35.35
C THR A 324 -30.62 0.76 -35.77
N LEU A 325 -29.53 0.57 -35.00
CA LEU A 325 -28.19 1.07 -35.35
C LEU A 325 -27.63 0.49 -36.67
N ILE A 326 -27.93 -0.76 -36.98
CA ILE A 326 -27.52 -1.42 -38.23
C ILE A 326 -28.29 -0.90 -39.45
N GLU A 327 -29.55 -0.54 -39.29
CA GLU A 327 -30.43 -0.12 -40.40
C GLU A 327 -30.44 1.40 -40.63
N ASP A 328 -30.45 2.20 -39.56
CA ASP A 328 -30.53 3.67 -39.61
C ASP A 328 -29.96 4.33 -38.35
N ALA A 329 -28.62 4.31 -38.20
CA ALA A 329 -27.93 4.93 -37.06
C ALA A 329 -28.21 6.44 -36.87
N ASP A 330 -28.64 7.15 -37.92
CA ASP A 330 -28.99 8.59 -37.86
C ASP A 330 -30.32 8.85 -37.12
N SER A 331 -31.18 7.84 -36.93
CA SER A 331 -32.46 7.96 -36.22
C SER A 331 -32.51 7.28 -34.85
N ALA A 332 -31.40 6.68 -34.41
CA ALA A 332 -31.33 5.96 -33.14
C ALA A 332 -31.31 6.90 -31.92
N ASP A 333 -32.02 6.54 -30.84
CA ASP A 333 -32.10 7.33 -29.61
C ASP A 333 -31.05 6.84 -28.58
N LEU A 334 -30.11 7.72 -28.22
CA LEU A 334 -29.02 7.40 -27.29
C LEU A 334 -29.52 6.97 -25.90
N ASP A 335 -30.62 7.53 -25.40
CA ASP A 335 -31.14 7.18 -24.08
C ASP A 335 -31.83 5.81 -24.09
N GLU A 336 -32.46 5.43 -25.22
CA GLU A 336 -33.02 4.09 -25.44
C GLU A 336 -31.91 3.03 -25.55
N ILE A 337 -30.85 3.31 -26.32
CA ILE A 337 -29.67 2.41 -26.44
C ILE A 337 -29.01 2.20 -25.06
N LYS A 338 -28.81 3.28 -24.29
CA LYS A 338 -28.26 3.19 -22.92
C LYS A 338 -29.12 2.33 -22.02
N ALA A 339 -30.44 2.55 -22.00
CA ALA A 339 -31.37 1.78 -21.17
C ALA A 339 -31.34 0.27 -21.50
N ALA A 340 -31.27 -0.09 -22.79
CA ALA A 340 -31.17 -1.48 -23.23
C ALA A 340 -29.85 -2.15 -22.79
N VAL A 341 -28.71 -1.47 -22.97
CA VAL A 341 -27.39 -1.98 -22.55
C VAL A 341 -27.27 -2.06 -21.03
N GLU A 342 -27.83 -1.09 -20.30
CA GLU A 342 -27.88 -1.11 -18.82
C GLU A 342 -28.75 -2.26 -18.31
N ALA A 343 -29.95 -2.47 -18.88
CA ALA A 343 -30.80 -3.61 -18.54
C ALA A 343 -30.10 -4.95 -18.80
N TYR A 344 -29.35 -5.06 -19.89
CA TYR A 344 -28.52 -6.22 -20.21
C TYR A 344 -27.36 -6.44 -19.23
N ASN A 345 -26.75 -5.37 -18.73
CA ASN A 345 -25.63 -5.46 -17.80
C ASN A 345 -26.07 -5.71 -16.35
N ASN A 346 -27.29 -5.32 -15.98
CA ASN A 346 -27.88 -5.54 -14.66
C ASN A 346 -28.54 -6.93 -14.47
N LEU A 347 -28.42 -7.84 -15.45
CA LEU A 347 -28.82 -9.25 -15.27
C LEU A 347 -27.97 -9.95 -14.20
N SER A 348 -28.57 -10.89 -13.46
CA SER A 348 -27.80 -11.77 -12.55
C SER A 348 -26.79 -12.61 -13.33
N ALA A 349 -25.68 -13.00 -12.70
CA ALA A 349 -24.58 -13.72 -13.38
C ALA A 349 -25.03 -14.94 -14.20
N ASP A 350 -25.92 -15.79 -13.66
CA ASP A 350 -26.45 -16.96 -14.36
C ASP A 350 -27.32 -16.57 -15.57
N ALA A 351 -28.16 -15.54 -15.42
CA ALA A 351 -29.01 -15.01 -16.49
C ALA A 351 -28.16 -14.36 -17.59
N LYS A 352 -27.11 -13.61 -17.20
CA LYS A 352 -26.11 -13.00 -18.07
C LYS A 352 -25.41 -14.06 -18.92
N SER A 353 -24.87 -15.11 -18.30
CA SER A 353 -24.20 -16.22 -18.99
C SER A 353 -25.10 -16.93 -20.01
N MET A 354 -26.38 -17.12 -19.67
CA MET A 354 -27.36 -17.67 -20.61
C MET A 354 -27.65 -16.69 -21.76
N ALA A 355 -27.79 -15.40 -21.46
CA ALA A 355 -28.04 -14.36 -22.47
C ALA A 355 -26.84 -14.19 -23.44
N ASP A 356 -25.62 -14.17 -22.92
CA ASP A 356 -24.38 -14.19 -23.71
C ASP A 356 -24.30 -15.42 -24.60
N SER A 357 -24.75 -16.58 -24.13
CA SER A 357 -24.80 -17.83 -24.91
C SER A 357 -25.80 -17.76 -26.08
N ILE A 358 -26.90 -17.03 -25.93
CA ILE A 358 -27.88 -16.78 -27.00
C ILE A 358 -27.30 -15.76 -27.99
N LEU A 359 -26.89 -14.58 -27.51
CA LEU A 359 -26.38 -13.48 -28.34
C LEU A 359 -25.07 -13.84 -29.07
N SER A 360 -24.26 -14.74 -28.51
CA SER A 360 -23.00 -15.21 -29.13
C SER A 360 -23.16 -16.38 -30.08
N ASN A 361 -24.34 -17.02 -30.13
CA ASN A 361 -24.54 -18.22 -30.93
C ASN A 361 -24.41 -17.94 -32.43
N SER A 362 -23.57 -18.70 -33.13
CA SER A 362 -23.31 -18.50 -34.55
C SER A 362 -24.46 -18.94 -35.48
N THR A 363 -25.41 -19.74 -34.99
CA THR A 363 -26.62 -20.14 -35.73
C THR A 363 -27.61 -18.98 -35.85
N LEU A 364 -27.75 -18.18 -34.79
CA LEU A 364 -28.71 -17.07 -34.74
C LEU A 364 -28.14 -15.84 -35.47
N LYS A 365 -28.96 -15.25 -36.33
CA LYS A 365 -28.69 -14.02 -37.10
C LYS A 365 -29.85 -13.07 -36.94
N PHE A 366 -29.64 -11.97 -36.22
CA PHE A 366 -30.70 -11.04 -35.84
C PHE A 366 -30.75 -9.78 -36.71
N ALA A 367 -29.73 -9.52 -37.52
CA ALA A 367 -29.80 -8.48 -38.54
C ALA A 367 -29.02 -8.89 -39.79
N ALA A 368 -29.32 -8.22 -40.91
CA ALA A 368 -28.57 -8.36 -42.14
C ALA A 368 -28.54 -7.04 -42.92
N THR A 369 -27.41 -6.75 -43.58
CA THR A 369 -27.29 -5.59 -44.49
C THR A 369 -26.86 -6.02 -45.88
N LEU A 370 -27.31 -5.28 -46.90
CA LEU A 370 -26.88 -5.43 -48.30
C LEU A 370 -26.00 -4.25 -48.70
N SER A 371 -24.68 -4.47 -48.72
CA SER A 371 -23.73 -3.49 -49.23
C SER A 371 -23.71 -3.53 -50.76
N VAL A 372 -23.89 -2.37 -51.41
CA VAL A 372 -23.86 -2.19 -52.87
C VAL A 372 -22.92 -1.03 -53.21
N PRO A 373 -21.60 -1.27 -53.34
CA PRO A 373 -20.61 -0.18 -53.36
C PRO A 373 -20.47 0.55 -54.70
N ILE A 374 -21.07 0.04 -55.78
CA ILE A 374 -21.11 0.68 -57.11
C ILE A 374 -22.50 0.55 -57.75
N VAL A 375 -22.76 1.31 -58.81
CA VAL A 375 -23.99 1.15 -59.60
C VAL A 375 -23.90 -0.10 -60.49
N TYR A 376 -24.88 -0.99 -60.33
CA TYR A 376 -25.01 -2.23 -61.09
C TYR A 376 -26.14 -2.12 -62.12
N ASP A 377 -25.79 -1.94 -63.40
CA ASP A 377 -26.72 -1.86 -64.53
C ASP A 377 -26.32 -2.80 -65.68
N GLU A 378 -26.99 -2.71 -66.84
CA GLU A 378 -26.73 -3.57 -68.01
C GLU A 378 -25.35 -3.36 -68.66
N ASN A 379 -24.69 -2.23 -68.36
CA ASN A 379 -23.42 -1.78 -68.95
C ASN A 379 -22.23 -1.86 -67.98
N THR A 380 -22.45 -2.20 -66.70
CA THR A 380 -21.37 -2.32 -65.70
C THR A 380 -20.29 -3.29 -66.20
N ASP A 381 -19.02 -2.88 -66.12
CA ASP A 381 -17.91 -3.71 -66.54
C ASP A 381 -17.74 -4.94 -65.63
N ALA A 382 -17.41 -6.09 -66.21
CA ALA A 382 -17.32 -7.35 -65.48
C ALA A 382 -16.17 -7.38 -64.45
N LEU A 383 -15.08 -6.64 -64.68
CA LEU A 383 -13.93 -6.57 -63.77
C LEU A 383 -14.20 -5.56 -62.64
N GLU A 384 -14.83 -4.44 -62.95
CA GLU A 384 -15.32 -3.48 -61.96
C GLU A 384 -16.36 -4.13 -61.01
N ALA A 385 -17.32 -4.86 -61.57
CA ALA A 385 -18.29 -5.66 -60.83
C ALA A 385 -17.65 -6.79 -60.01
N TYR A 386 -16.56 -7.41 -60.50
CA TYR A 386 -15.83 -8.47 -59.79
C TYR A 386 -15.03 -7.92 -58.59
N ASN A 387 -14.55 -6.69 -58.64
CA ASN A 387 -13.77 -6.08 -57.56
C ASN A 387 -14.65 -5.46 -56.47
N ASN A 388 -15.82 -4.94 -56.82
CA ASN A 388 -16.72 -4.19 -55.92
C ASN A 388 -18.03 -4.94 -55.66
N ARG A 389 -17.99 -6.27 -55.47
CA ARG A 389 -19.19 -7.12 -55.42
C ARG A 389 -20.19 -6.66 -54.35
N PRO A 390 -21.51 -6.81 -54.57
CA PRO A 390 -22.46 -6.68 -53.49
C PRO A 390 -22.18 -7.76 -52.44
N ALA A 391 -22.41 -7.43 -51.18
CA ALA A 391 -22.23 -8.34 -50.06
C ALA A 391 -23.46 -8.31 -49.16
N VAL A 392 -23.93 -9.48 -48.73
CA VAL A 392 -24.88 -9.60 -47.64
C VAL A 392 -24.09 -9.97 -46.39
N SER A 393 -24.07 -9.07 -45.42
CA SER A 393 -23.53 -9.30 -44.08
C SER A 393 -24.66 -9.72 -43.16
N THR A 394 -24.37 -10.57 -42.17
CA THR A 394 -25.34 -11.00 -41.14
C THR A 394 -24.69 -10.87 -39.76
N TYR A 395 -25.49 -10.48 -38.76
CA TYR A 395 -25.02 -10.12 -37.43
C TYR A 395 -25.67 -11.05 -36.40
N LYS A 396 -24.86 -11.60 -35.48
CA LYS A 396 -25.36 -12.26 -34.26
C LYS A 396 -25.62 -11.19 -33.18
N GLY A 397 -26.35 -11.54 -32.13
CA GLY A 397 -26.79 -10.56 -31.12
C GLY A 397 -25.65 -9.86 -30.37
N SER A 398 -24.50 -10.51 -30.22
CA SER A 398 -23.29 -9.92 -29.63
C SER A 398 -22.60 -8.91 -30.55
N ASP A 399 -22.77 -9.02 -31.87
CA ASP A 399 -22.32 -7.97 -32.80
C ASP A 399 -23.21 -6.71 -32.68
N LEU A 400 -24.50 -6.90 -32.38
CA LEU A 400 -25.47 -5.83 -32.16
C LEU A 400 -25.20 -5.11 -30.82
N LEU A 401 -24.99 -5.87 -29.74
CA LEU A 401 -24.58 -5.34 -28.44
C LEU A 401 -23.26 -4.56 -28.50
N SER A 402 -22.27 -5.08 -29.25
CA SER A 402 -20.98 -4.41 -29.43
C SER A 402 -21.13 -3.05 -30.12
N GLN A 403 -22.00 -2.95 -31.14
CA GLN A 403 -22.30 -1.69 -31.81
C GLN A 403 -23.06 -0.70 -30.91
N ALA A 404 -24.04 -1.17 -30.14
CA ALA A 404 -24.72 -0.36 -29.14
C ALA A 404 -23.74 0.23 -28.11
N THR A 405 -22.82 -0.61 -27.60
CA THR A 405 -21.79 -0.19 -26.64
C THR A 405 -20.81 0.81 -27.25
N ALA A 406 -20.34 0.58 -28.48
CA ALA A 406 -19.44 1.49 -29.19
C ALA A 406 -20.09 2.87 -29.45
N TYR A 407 -21.37 2.89 -29.82
CA TYR A 407 -22.13 4.13 -30.04
C TYR A 407 -22.29 4.94 -28.75
N ILE A 408 -22.58 4.28 -27.62
CA ILE A 408 -22.63 4.92 -26.30
C ILE A 408 -21.28 5.56 -25.95
N ASN A 409 -20.19 4.80 -26.09
CA ASN A 409 -18.83 5.25 -25.76
C ASN A 409 -18.39 6.46 -26.62
N GLU A 410 -18.68 6.44 -27.92
CA GLU A 410 -18.37 7.57 -28.83
C GLU A 410 -19.19 8.82 -28.47
N ALA A 411 -20.48 8.67 -28.15
CA ALA A 411 -21.32 9.78 -27.75
C ALA A 411 -20.88 10.41 -26.42
N GLN A 412 -20.50 9.59 -25.42
CA GLN A 412 -19.98 10.07 -24.13
C GLN A 412 -18.63 10.77 -24.26
N LEU A 413 -17.71 10.23 -25.08
CA LEU A 413 -16.41 10.85 -25.35
C LEU A 413 -16.58 12.23 -26.00
N ASN A 414 -17.44 12.35 -27.01
CA ASN A 414 -17.71 13.62 -27.68
C ASN A 414 -18.39 14.65 -26.75
N ASP A 415 -19.30 14.24 -25.87
CA ASP A 415 -19.92 15.11 -24.85
C ASP A 415 -18.90 15.58 -23.81
N PHE A 416 -18.02 14.70 -23.32
CA PHE A 416 -16.93 15.07 -22.41
C PHE A 416 -15.97 16.09 -23.04
N ILE A 417 -15.50 15.84 -24.27
CA ILE A 417 -14.59 16.75 -24.99
C ILE A 417 -15.25 18.13 -25.17
N ALA A 418 -16.47 18.16 -25.71
CA ALA A 418 -17.20 19.40 -25.94
C ALA A 418 -17.46 20.19 -24.64
N TYR A 419 -17.72 19.49 -23.54
CA TYR A 419 -17.89 20.11 -22.23
C TYR A 419 -16.58 20.74 -21.72
N ILE A 420 -15.50 19.96 -21.62
CA ILE A 420 -14.21 20.43 -21.08
C ILE A 420 -13.63 21.56 -21.93
N ASP A 421 -13.61 21.42 -23.26
CA ASP A 421 -13.10 22.45 -24.16
C ASP A 421 -13.87 23.77 -24.04
N GLY A 422 -15.17 23.70 -23.71
CA GLY A 422 -16.05 24.85 -23.50
C GLY A 422 -15.89 25.61 -22.16
N LEU A 423 -15.22 25.03 -21.15
CA LEU A 423 -15.08 25.65 -19.83
C LEU A 423 -14.07 26.81 -19.76
N ASP A 424 -14.29 27.74 -18.84
CA ASP A 424 -13.37 28.83 -18.50
C ASP A 424 -12.70 28.54 -17.14
N LEU A 425 -11.37 28.47 -17.13
CA LEU A 425 -10.58 28.13 -15.93
C LEU A 425 -10.64 29.23 -14.86
N ASP A 426 -10.85 30.49 -15.25
CA ASP A 426 -10.98 31.62 -14.32
C ASP A 426 -12.37 31.68 -13.64
N ALA A 427 -13.30 30.79 -14.02
CA ALA A 427 -14.71 30.82 -13.60
C ALA A 427 -15.24 29.46 -13.08
N LEU A 428 -14.35 28.59 -12.59
CA LEU A 428 -14.72 27.28 -12.06
C LEU A 428 -15.54 27.37 -10.76
N THR A 429 -16.39 26.37 -10.55
CA THR A 429 -17.21 26.19 -9.34
C THR A 429 -17.28 24.70 -9.00
N ASP A 430 -17.60 24.36 -7.75
CA ASP A 430 -17.75 22.96 -7.32
C ASP A 430 -18.76 22.18 -8.19
N GLU A 431 -19.82 22.84 -8.69
CA GLU A 431 -20.83 22.25 -9.59
C GLU A 431 -20.22 21.90 -10.96
N ILE A 432 -19.45 22.81 -11.56
CA ILE A 432 -18.71 22.60 -12.81
C ILE A 432 -17.68 21.48 -12.67
N ILE A 433 -16.92 21.47 -11.57
CA ILE A 433 -15.91 20.44 -11.29
C ILE A 433 -16.60 19.07 -11.09
N THR A 434 -17.73 19.03 -10.38
CA THR A 434 -18.51 17.80 -10.17
C THR A 434 -19.06 17.24 -11.48
N GLU A 435 -19.58 18.10 -12.37
CA GLU A 435 -20.06 17.67 -13.69
C GLU A 435 -18.92 17.22 -14.61
N ALA A 436 -17.77 17.92 -14.61
CA ALA A 436 -16.56 17.50 -15.34
C ALA A 436 -16.12 16.07 -14.94
N LYS A 437 -16.05 15.81 -13.63
CA LYS A 437 -15.74 14.48 -13.08
C LYS A 437 -16.78 13.44 -13.48
N SER A 438 -18.07 13.77 -13.34
CA SER A 438 -19.17 12.86 -13.70
C SER A 438 -19.18 12.47 -15.19
N LYS A 439 -18.79 13.39 -16.09
CA LYS A 439 -18.64 13.09 -17.53
C LYS A 439 -17.41 12.22 -17.79
N TYR A 440 -16.28 12.46 -17.12
CA TYR A 440 -15.09 11.60 -17.24
C TYR A 440 -15.35 10.18 -16.69
N ALA A 441 -16.04 10.05 -15.56
CA ALA A 441 -16.38 8.78 -14.92
C ALA A 441 -17.26 7.88 -15.79
N GLN A 442 -18.04 8.47 -16.70
CA GLN A 442 -18.86 7.76 -17.68
C GLN A 442 -18.06 7.18 -18.86
N LEU A 443 -16.80 7.58 -19.05
CA LEU A 443 -15.98 7.12 -20.17
C LEU A 443 -15.42 5.71 -19.90
N SER A 444 -15.52 4.85 -20.92
CA SER A 444 -14.79 3.57 -20.95
C SER A 444 -13.27 3.78 -20.92
N ALA A 445 -12.49 2.76 -20.53
CA ALA A 445 -11.03 2.83 -20.52
C ALA A 445 -10.45 3.20 -21.91
N ASP A 446 -10.98 2.61 -22.98
CA ASP A 446 -10.61 2.94 -24.37
C ASP A 446 -10.95 4.40 -24.73
N SER A 447 -12.10 4.90 -24.27
CA SER A 447 -12.50 6.31 -24.44
C SER A 447 -11.55 7.24 -23.69
N LYS A 448 -11.16 6.91 -22.45
CA LYS A 448 -10.17 7.67 -21.66
C LYS A 448 -8.81 7.73 -22.35
N GLY A 449 -8.37 6.61 -22.93
CA GLY A 449 -7.13 6.51 -23.72
C GLY A 449 -7.16 7.24 -25.07
N THR A 450 -8.31 7.78 -25.50
CA THR A 450 -8.47 8.51 -26.77
C THR A 450 -8.86 9.99 -26.60
N ILE A 451 -8.91 10.49 -25.36
CA ILE A 451 -9.10 11.93 -25.08
C ILE A 451 -7.94 12.74 -25.70
N PRO A 452 -8.21 13.85 -26.41
CA PRO A 452 -7.16 14.75 -26.90
C PRO A 452 -6.31 15.30 -25.75
N GLU A 453 -4.98 15.33 -25.92
CA GLU A 453 -4.03 15.74 -24.89
C GLU A 453 -4.33 17.14 -24.30
N GLU A 454 -4.73 18.10 -25.14
CA GLU A 454 -5.12 19.46 -24.71
C GLU A 454 -6.35 19.44 -23.80
N THR A 455 -7.39 18.69 -24.18
CA THR A 455 -8.61 18.47 -23.39
C THR A 455 -8.30 17.76 -22.06
N TYR A 456 -7.46 16.71 -22.09
CA TYR A 456 -7.06 15.99 -20.88
C TYR A 456 -6.27 16.88 -19.91
N ASN A 457 -5.27 17.61 -20.40
CA ASN A 457 -4.49 18.54 -19.57
C ASN A 457 -5.36 19.66 -18.98
N LYS A 458 -6.35 20.15 -19.73
CA LYS A 458 -7.34 21.11 -19.22
C LYS A 458 -8.24 20.49 -18.15
N PHE A 459 -8.67 19.24 -18.32
CA PHE A 459 -9.43 18.51 -17.30
C PHE A 459 -8.63 18.31 -16.01
N VAL A 460 -7.35 17.92 -16.10
CA VAL A 460 -6.44 17.84 -14.94
C VAL A 460 -6.40 19.17 -14.18
N GLN A 461 -6.25 20.31 -14.88
CA GLN A 461 -6.28 21.64 -14.26
C GLN A 461 -7.63 21.95 -13.58
N ILE A 462 -8.75 21.53 -14.16
CA ILE A 462 -10.10 21.71 -13.59
C ILE A 462 -10.28 20.93 -12.28
N VAL A 463 -9.72 19.72 -12.18
CA VAL A 463 -9.87 18.85 -10.99
C VAL A 463 -8.73 18.97 -9.98
N THR A 464 -7.69 19.74 -10.30
CA THR A 464 -6.58 20.04 -9.38
C THR A 464 -7.11 20.77 -8.13
N PRO A 465 -6.68 20.39 -6.91
CA PRO A 465 -7.11 21.06 -5.69
C PRO A 465 -6.86 22.58 -5.70
N ILE A 466 -7.86 23.35 -5.27
CA ILE A 466 -7.70 24.79 -5.06
C ILE A 466 -6.81 25.02 -3.83
N LYS A 467 -5.72 25.76 -4.02
CA LYS A 467 -4.73 26.06 -2.96
C LYS A 467 -5.34 26.94 -1.86
N ASP A 468 -5.42 26.41 -0.64
CA ASP A 468 -5.82 27.16 0.54
C ASP A 468 -4.77 28.24 0.86
N THR A 469 -5.26 29.41 1.29
CA THR A 469 -4.44 30.58 1.64
C THR A 469 -4.48 30.92 3.12
N ASN A 470 -5.10 30.07 3.95
CA ASN A 470 -5.06 30.15 5.42
C ASN A 470 -3.61 30.25 5.93
N ASP A 471 -3.35 31.23 6.79
CA ASP A 471 -2.04 31.46 7.43
C ASP A 471 -1.92 30.81 8.82
N PHE A 472 -2.91 30.00 9.19
CA PHE A 472 -3.01 29.25 10.45
C PHE A 472 -3.02 30.13 11.71
N SER A 473 -3.42 31.41 11.60
CA SER A 473 -3.47 32.35 12.74
C SER A 473 -4.32 31.85 13.91
N ASP A 474 -5.46 31.21 13.64
CA ASP A 474 -6.38 30.71 14.67
C ASP A 474 -5.81 29.44 15.34
N GLU A 475 -5.18 28.55 14.58
CA GLU A 475 -4.52 27.35 15.05
C GLU A 475 -3.29 27.68 15.91
N ILE A 476 -2.50 28.69 15.54
CA ILE A 476 -1.39 29.22 16.36
C ILE A 476 -1.92 29.83 17.66
N ALA A 477 -3.06 30.53 17.62
CA ALA A 477 -3.68 31.11 18.81
C ALA A 477 -4.35 30.05 19.72
N ALA A 478 -4.81 28.94 19.16
CA ALA A 478 -5.44 27.83 19.87
C ALA A 478 -4.42 26.80 20.42
N PHE A 479 -3.22 26.74 19.85
CA PHE A 479 -2.18 25.78 20.25
C PHE A 479 -1.83 25.91 21.73
N GLN A 480 -1.89 24.79 22.44
CA GLN A 480 -1.47 24.67 23.84
C GLN A 480 -0.11 23.95 23.87
N PRO A 481 1.00 24.64 24.19
CA PRO A 481 2.28 23.99 24.41
C PRO A 481 2.22 22.99 25.57
N THR A 482 3.20 22.09 25.65
CA THR A 482 3.36 21.18 26.78
C THR A 482 3.55 21.97 28.08
N ASP A 483 2.51 21.96 28.92
CA ASP A 483 2.61 22.39 30.30
C ASP A 483 3.57 21.47 31.06
N PHE A 484 4.57 22.06 31.72
CA PHE A 484 5.49 21.35 32.57
C PHE A 484 5.59 22.03 33.94
N VAL A 485 5.69 21.21 35.00
CA VAL A 485 5.93 21.72 36.35
C VAL A 485 7.38 22.21 36.41
N ARG A 486 7.60 23.49 36.73
CA ARG A 486 8.96 24.00 37.04
C ARG A 486 9.41 23.49 38.42
N PRO A 487 10.63 22.97 38.59
CA PRO A 487 11.15 22.54 39.89
C PRO A 487 11.05 23.65 40.94
N THR A 488 10.19 23.49 41.94
CA THR A 488 9.89 24.52 42.94
C THR A 488 11.06 24.80 43.88
N ASN A 489 12.00 23.86 44.01
CA ASN A 489 13.20 23.96 44.84
C ASN A 489 14.42 24.60 44.15
N SER A 490 14.33 24.91 42.85
CA SER A 490 15.45 25.43 42.04
C SER A 490 15.45 26.95 41.96
N LYS A 491 16.62 27.58 41.94
CA LYS A 491 16.81 29.00 41.60
C LYS A 491 17.03 29.20 40.11
N VAL A 492 17.56 28.19 39.42
CA VAL A 492 17.80 28.20 37.97
C VAL A 492 16.46 28.11 37.21
N ALA A 493 15.55 27.23 37.61
CA ALA A 493 14.26 27.02 36.93
C ALA A 493 13.32 28.24 36.93
N TRP A 494 13.51 29.17 37.87
CA TRP A 494 12.69 30.36 38.07
C TRP A 494 13.39 31.66 37.64
N THR A 495 14.28 31.53 36.65
CA THR A 495 14.92 32.66 35.97
C THR A 495 14.79 32.54 34.47
N GLU A 496 14.61 33.68 33.80
CA GLU A 496 14.65 33.76 32.34
C GLU A 496 16.02 33.28 31.83
N ASP A 497 15.98 32.40 30.82
CA ASP A 497 17.12 31.67 30.26
C ASP A 497 17.89 30.77 31.25
N GLY A 498 17.38 30.54 32.48
CA GLY A 498 18.12 29.78 33.49
C GLY A 498 18.29 28.30 33.09
N ILE A 499 17.21 27.69 32.59
CA ILE A 499 17.24 26.34 32.03
C ILE A 499 18.05 26.30 30.72
N GLN A 500 17.97 27.34 29.88
CA GLN A 500 18.87 27.50 28.73
C GLN A 500 20.35 27.57 29.16
N SER A 501 20.69 28.23 30.27
CA SER A 501 22.05 28.25 30.84
C SER A 501 22.51 26.88 31.35
N PHE A 502 21.60 26.03 31.81
CA PHE A 502 21.88 24.63 32.10
C PHE A 502 22.15 23.85 30.80
N VAL A 503 21.31 24.01 29.78
CA VAL A 503 21.46 23.40 28.45
C VAL A 503 22.79 23.78 27.82
N ASP A 504 23.17 25.07 27.79
CA ASP A 504 24.42 25.54 27.19
C ASP A 504 25.66 25.00 27.92
N LYS A 505 25.61 24.90 29.25
CA LYS A 505 26.68 24.26 30.04
C LYS A 505 26.78 22.76 29.78
N LEU A 506 25.64 22.08 29.71
CA LEU A 506 25.58 20.64 29.46
C LEU A 506 26.05 20.34 28.03
N GLY A 507 25.63 21.13 27.04
CA GLY A 507 26.10 21.08 25.66
C GLY A 507 27.60 21.36 25.55
N GLY A 508 28.10 22.42 26.20
CA GLY A 508 29.55 22.71 26.24
C GLY A 508 30.39 21.65 26.96
N LEU A 509 29.80 20.94 27.92
CA LEU A 509 30.41 19.78 28.57
C LEU A 509 30.44 18.56 27.62
N VAL A 510 29.30 18.22 27.01
CA VAL A 510 29.17 17.06 26.10
C VAL A 510 30.01 17.26 24.84
N GLY A 511 29.94 18.43 24.20
CA GLY A 511 30.73 18.77 23.02
C GLY A 511 32.25 18.81 23.26
N GLY A 512 32.68 18.91 24.52
CA GLY A 512 34.08 18.75 24.89
C GLY A 512 34.60 17.30 24.82
N PHE A 513 33.70 16.30 24.75
CA PHE A 513 34.02 14.86 24.77
C PHE A 513 33.41 14.08 23.58
N VAL A 514 32.34 14.60 23.01
CA VAL A 514 31.55 14.00 21.94
C VAL A 514 31.43 15.02 20.81
N ASN A 515 32.35 14.96 19.85
CA ASN A 515 32.21 15.72 18.61
C ASN A 515 31.27 14.94 17.69
N ILE A 516 30.02 15.41 17.53
CA ILE A 516 29.04 14.76 16.67
C ILE A 516 29.52 14.72 15.21
N ASN A 517 30.25 15.73 14.73
CA ASN A 517 30.81 15.71 13.38
C ASN A 517 31.83 14.55 13.22
N ASP A 518 32.69 14.30 14.22
CA ASP A 518 33.60 13.15 14.17
C ASP A 518 32.82 11.81 14.20
N ILE A 519 31.70 11.74 14.93
CA ILE A 519 30.85 10.54 14.96
C ILE A 519 30.15 10.32 13.61
N LEU A 520 29.56 11.36 13.02
CA LEU A 520 28.93 11.29 11.69
C LEU A 520 29.98 10.90 10.64
N SER A 521 31.15 11.53 10.64
CA SER A 521 32.24 11.19 9.71
C SER A 521 32.80 9.77 9.92
N GLN A 522 32.77 9.22 11.13
CA GLN A 522 33.28 7.86 11.42
C GLN A 522 32.23 6.74 11.31
N ASN A 523 30.93 7.05 11.33
CA ASN A 523 29.85 6.04 11.41
C ASN A 523 28.76 6.19 10.35
N LEU A 524 28.52 7.39 9.82
CA LEU A 524 27.47 7.65 8.82
C LEU A 524 28.09 7.86 7.42
N TYR A 525 29.10 8.72 7.29
CA TYR A 525 29.73 9.05 6.00
C TYR A 525 30.79 8.01 5.60
N THR A 526 30.37 6.75 5.53
CA THR A 526 31.24 5.58 5.30
C THR A 526 30.70 4.69 4.19
N ALA A 527 31.58 3.96 3.51
CA ALA A 527 31.17 2.99 2.50
C ALA A 527 30.38 1.81 3.10
N ASP A 528 30.59 1.49 4.39
CA ASP A 528 29.79 0.48 5.10
C ASP A 528 28.28 0.77 5.01
N ILE A 529 27.87 2.05 5.05
CA ILE A 529 26.46 2.45 4.93
C ILE A 529 25.97 2.29 3.49
N VAL A 530 26.77 2.67 2.48
CA VAL A 530 26.44 2.49 1.06
C VAL A 530 26.31 1.00 0.72
N ASN A 531 27.19 0.15 1.27
CA ASN A 531 27.19 -1.30 1.04
C ASN A 531 25.90 -1.97 1.56
N MET A 532 25.20 -1.38 2.54
CA MET A 532 23.91 -1.91 3.01
C MET A 532 22.83 -1.88 1.93
N ILE A 533 22.97 -1.08 0.88
CA ILE A 533 22.05 -1.08 -0.27
C ILE A 533 22.17 -2.38 -1.07
N PHE A 534 23.38 -2.95 -1.21
CA PHE A 534 23.54 -4.25 -1.84
C PHE A 534 23.08 -5.39 -0.93
N ASP A 535 23.34 -5.33 0.39
CA ASP A 535 22.73 -6.24 1.38
C ASP A 535 21.19 -6.24 1.25
N LEU A 536 20.59 -5.06 1.01
CA LEU A 536 19.16 -4.89 0.78
C LEU A 536 18.70 -5.49 -0.55
N TYR A 537 19.38 -5.23 -1.67
CA TYR A 537 19.04 -5.84 -2.97
C TYR A 537 19.13 -7.37 -2.94
N ALA A 538 20.13 -7.93 -2.24
CA ALA A 538 20.24 -9.36 -1.99
C ALA A 538 19.07 -9.86 -1.11
N THR A 539 18.74 -9.16 -0.03
CA THR A 539 17.58 -9.54 0.82
C THR A 539 16.27 -9.53 0.05
N LEU A 540 16.06 -8.52 -0.79
CA LEU A 540 14.87 -8.34 -1.61
C LEU A 540 14.75 -9.37 -2.75
N SER A 541 15.88 -9.83 -3.31
CA SER A 541 15.88 -10.84 -4.38
C SER A 541 15.50 -12.25 -3.91
N HIS A 542 15.48 -12.49 -2.59
CA HIS A 542 14.97 -13.74 -1.98
C HIS A 542 13.51 -13.64 -1.50
N ASN A 543 12.79 -12.59 -1.89
CA ASN A 543 11.40 -12.40 -1.47
C ASN A 543 10.47 -13.45 -2.11
N THR A 544 9.83 -14.28 -1.28
CA THR A 544 8.95 -15.37 -1.72
C THR A 544 7.47 -15.00 -1.83
N THR A 545 7.13 -13.71 -1.86
CA THR A 545 5.75 -13.26 -2.08
C THR A 545 5.32 -13.68 -3.47
N ASP A 546 4.33 -14.57 -3.54
CA ASP A 546 3.80 -15.12 -4.79
C ASP A 546 2.83 -14.12 -5.44
N ILE A 547 2.98 -13.93 -6.75
CA ILE A 547 2.14 -13.06 -7.56
C ILE A 547 1.32 -13.97 -8.48
N GLU A 548 0.09 -14.23 -8.05
CA GLU A 548 -0.93 -15.03 -8.76
C GLU A 548 -0.48 -16.45 -9.18
N GLY A 549 0.43 -17.08 -8.44
CA GLY A 549 0.97 -18.42 -8.73
C GLY A 549 1.95 -18.47 -9.92
N LEU A 550 2.41 -17.31 -10.41
CA LEU A 550 3.18 -17.20 -11.66
C LEU A 550 4.65 -16.86 -11.45
N ILE A 551 4.96 -15.98 -10.50
CA ILE A 551 6.32 -15.49 -10.22
C ILE A 551 6.41 -14.93 -8.81
N THR A 552 7.55 -15.09 -8.15
CA THR A 552 7.81 -14.43 -6.86
C THR A 552 8.33 -12.99 -7.04
N LEU A 553 8.05 -12.12 -6.08
CA LEU A 553 8.58 -10.76 -6.08
C LEU A 553 10.13 -10.73 -6.10
N GLY A 554 10.80 -11.70 -5.49
CA GLY A 554 12.26 -11.85 -5.52
C GLY A 554 12.81 -12.19 -6.91
N GLU A 555 12.08 -12.97 -7.71
CA GLU A 555 12.42 -13.24 -9.12
C GLU A 555 12.23 -12.00 -10.00
N ILE A 556 11.19 -11.20 -9.77
CA ILE A 556 11.03 -9.89 -10.44
C ILE A 556 12.22 -8.99 -10.10
N ILE A 557 12.56 -8.85 -8.82
CA ILE A 557 13.66 -8.00 -8.35
C ILE A 557 15.01 -8.47 -8.92
N SER A 558 15.25 -9.79 -8.98
CA SER A 558 16.42 -10.39 -9.63
C SER A 558 16.47 -10.14 -11.14
N GLY A 559 15.31 -10.07 -11.80
CA GLY A 559 15.16 -9.76 -13.21
C GLY A 559 15.36 -8.28 -13.55
N VAL A 560 15.01 -7.38 -12.63
CA VAL A 560 15.17 -5.92 -12.77
C VAL A 560 16.58 -5.47 -12.38
N ILE A 561 17.03 -5.81 -11.18
CA ILE A 561 18.33 -5.38 -10.64
C ILE A 561 19.42 -6.38 -11.09
N THR A 562 19.78 -6.31 -12.36
CA THR A 562 20.86 -7.13 -12.94
C THR A 562 22.23 -6.45 -12.80
N PRO A 563 23.36 -7.19 -12.88
CA PRO A 563 24.70 -6.60 -12.91
C PRO A 563 24.90 -5.60 -14.08
N GLU A 564 24.26 -5.85 -15.22
CA GLU A 564 24.28 -4.95 -16.38
C GLU A 564 23.52 -3.66 -16.09
N TYR A 565 22.36 -3.73 -15.41
CA TYR A 565 21.59 -2.56 -15.02
C TYR A 565 22.27 -1.75 -13.90
N LEU A 566 22.86 -2.44 -12.92
CA LEU A 566 23.68 -1.84 -11.85
C LEU A 566 24.88 -1.06 -12.43
N THR A 567 25.62 -1.67 -13.36
CA THR A 567 26.83 -1.04 -13.92
C THR A 567 26.52 0.06 -14.94
N SER A 568 25.45 -0.07 -15.74
CA SER A 568 24.99 1.00 -16.65
C SER A 568 24.40 2.19 -15.90
N SER A 569 23.91 2.00 -14.66
CA SER A 569 23.48 3.09 -13.76
C SER A 569 24.65 3.88 -13.15
N LEU A 570 25.90 3.48 -13.37
CA LEU A 570 27.11 4.12 -12.85
C LEU A 570 28.03 4.64 -13.99
N PRO A 571 27.57 5.55 -14.87
CA PRO A 571 28.33 6.00 -16.04
C PRO A 571 29.56 6.87 -15.69
N GLU A 572 29.64 7.44 -14.50
CA GLU A 572 30.73 8.36 -14.14
C GLU A 572 32.04 7.64 -13.82
N SER A 573 33.14 8.20 -14.34
CA SER A 573 34.49 7.66 -14.13
C SER A 573 34.93 7.56 -12.66
N LYS A 574 34.26 8.26 -11.72
CA LYS A 574 34.54 8.16 -10.27
C LYS A 574 34.07 6.82 -9.67
N PHE A 575 33.17 6.11 -10.33
CA PHE A 575 32.61 4.82 -9.89
C PHE A 575 33.21 3.60 -10.62
N SER A 576 34.25 3.78 -11.44
CA SER A 576 34.77 2.70 -12.30
C SER A 576 35.26 1.48 -11.52
N ALA A 577 35.77 1.67 -10.29
CA ALA A 577 36.22 0.58 -9.43
C ALA A 577 35.06 -0.28 -8.89
N VAL A 578 33.92 0.34 -8.56
CA VAL A 578 32.66 -0.38 -8.25
C VAL A 578 32.22 -1.19 -9.46
N VAL A 579 32.22 -0.58 -10.65
CA VAL A 579 31.84 -1.24 -11.91
C VAL A 579 32.75 -2.43 -12.24
N GLU A 580 34.07 -2.31 -12.06
CA GLU A 580 35.02 -3.41 -12.26
C GLU A 580 34.76 -4.57 -11.27
N LYS A 581 34.47 -4.26 -9.99
CA LYS A 581 34.16 -5.27 -8.97
C LYS A 581 32.82 -5.99 -9.24
N ILE A 582 31.76 -5.28 -9.62
CA ILE A 582 30.46 -5.88 -9.96
C ILE A 582 30.59 -6.80 -11.19
N ASN A 583 31.29 -6.35 -12.24
CA ASN A 583 31.55 -7.18 -13.43
C ASN A 583 32.42 -8.42 -13.17
N ALA A 584 33.11 -8.48 -12.03
CA ALA A 584 33.90 -9.64 -11.60
C ALA A 584 33.13 -10.59 -10.67
N ALA A 585 31.88 -10.28 -10.31
CA ALA A 585 31.04 -11.17 -9.51
C ALA A 585 30.53 -12.35 -10.36
N GLU A 586 30.64 -13.56 -9.84
CA GLU A 586 30.10 -14.78 -10.45
C GLU A 586 29.54 -15.73 -9.38
N VAL A 587 28.48 -16.47 -9.73
CA VAL A 587 27.97 -17.60 -8.93
C VAL A 587 28.69 -18.86 -9.39
N ALA A 588 29.34 -19.56 -8.46
CA ALA A 588 30.23 -20.68 -8.72
C ALA A 588 29.58 -22.03 -8.35
N GLU A 589 30.09 -23.12 -8.94
CA GLU A 589 29.61 -24.52 -8.80
C GLU A 589 29.86 -25.14 -7.40
N GLY A 590 29.95 -24.32 -6.35
CA GLY A 590 30.11 -24.74 -4.96
C GLY A 590 29.47 -23.79 -3.94
N ASP A 591 28.67 -22.83 -4.40
CA ASP A 591 27.93 -21.91 -3.54
C ASP A 591 26.69 -22.58 -2.91
N PRO A 592 26.18 -22.05 -1.77
CA PRO A 592 24.95 -22.55 -1.16
C PRO A 592 23.76 -22.55 -2.12
N GLU A 593 22.92 -23.57 -2.03
CA GLU A 593 21.68 -23.66 -2.80
C GLU A 593 20.80 -22.42 -2.55
N GLY A 594 20.28 -21.83 -3.62
CA GLY A 594 19.55 -20.55 -3.60
C GLY A 594 20.40 -19.30 -3.81
N THR A 595 21.73 -19.35 -3.69
CA THR A 595 22.61 -18.17 -3.87
C THR A 595 22.47 -17.58 -5.28
N ASN A 596 22.16 -16.29 -5.38
CA ASN A 596 22.03 -15.55 -6.63
C ASN A 596 23.18 -14.52 -6.82
N ILE A 597 23.16 -13.75 -7.90
CA ILE A 597 24.23 -12.80 -8.23
C ILE A 597 24.22 -11.55 -7.33
N LEU A 598 23.08 -11.18 -6.74
CA LEU A 598 22.97 -10.06 -5.82
C LEU A 598 23.59 -10.41 -4.46
N ASP A 599 23.46 -11.66 -3.99
CA ASP A 599 24.23 -12.15 -2.82
C ASP A 599 25.75 -11.99 -3.02
N LYS A 600 26.23 -12.25 -4.25
CA LYS A 600 27.64 -12.09 -4.60
C LYS A 600 28.10 -10.66 -4.59
N ILE A 601 27.25 -9.74 -5.07
CA ILE A 601 27.54 -8.30 -5.06
C ILE A 601 27.48 -7.74 -3.63
N ALA A 602 26.52 -8.16 -2.81
CA ALA A 602 26.45 -7.81 -1.39
C ALA A 602 27.67 -8.29 -0.58
N ALA A 603 28.25 -9.43 -0.95
CA ALA A 603 29.47 -9.95 -0.33
C ALA A 603 30.76 -9.18 -0.72
N ILE A 604 30.70 -8.19 -1.62
CA ILE A 604 31.86 -7.37 -2.01
C ILE A 604 32.09 -6.26 -0.98
N ASP A 605 33.31 -6.20 -0.46
CA ASP A 605 33.79 -5.08 0.36
C ASP A 605 34.15 -3.89 -0.57
N PHE A 606 33.19 -3.01 -0.84
CA PHE A 606 33.45 -1.73 -1.51
C PHE A 606 33.91 -0.70 -0.47
N THR A 607 35.04 -0.06 -0.76
CA THR A 607 35.63 0.99 0.07
C THR A 607 35.18 2.37 -0.38
N ALA A 608 35.41 3.41 0.42
CA ALA A 608 35.09 4.77 0.02
C ALA A 608 35.88 5.21 -1.24
N GLU A 609 37.12 4.73 -1.40
CA GLU A 609 37.94 4.98 -2.58
C GLU A 609 37.35 4.36 -3.85
N ASP A 610 36.70 3.19 -3.76
CA ASP A 610 36.03 2.56 -4.92
C ASP A 610 34.84 3.40 -5.42
N TRP A 611 34.13 4.01 -4.46
CA TRP A 611 33.00 4.93 -4.69
C TRP A 611 33.44 6.36 -5.00
N GLY A 612 34.75 6.64 -5.05
CA GLY A 612 35.30 7.95 -5.43
C GLY A 612 35.27 9.01 -4.33
N PHE A 613 35.07 8.65 -3.06
CA PHE A 613 35.06 9.59 -1.92
C PHE A 613 36.06 9.19 -0.81
N THR A 614 36.21 10.06 0.20
CA THR A 614 37.02 9.76 1.41
C THR A 614 36.09 9.57 2.60
N SER A 615 36.28 8.53 3.41
CA SER A 615 35.45 8.34 4.61
C SER A 615 35.46 9.57 5.51
N GLY A 616 34.26 10.06 5.85
CA GLY A 616 34.05 11.31 6.56
C GLY A 616 33.64 12.50 5.69
N ASP A 617 33.73 12.38 4.37
CA ASP A 617 33.22 13.35 3.39
C ASP A 617 31.71 13.19 3.20
N LYS A 618 30.93 14.20 3.60
CA LYS A 618 29.47 14.23 3.51
C LYS A 618 29.00 14.25 2.05
N ASP A 619 29.58 15.13 1.23
CA ASP A 619 29.12 15.36 -0.14
C ASP A 619 29.45 14.14 -1.01
N GLY A 620 30.69 13.62 -0.88
CA GLY A 620 31.10 12.39 -1.56
C GLY A 620 30.34 11.14 -1.08
N PHE A 621 29.90 11.09 0.18
CA PHE A 621 29.02 10.03 0.68
C PHE A 621 27.62 10.12 0.08
N VAL A 622 27.01 11.31 0.00
CA VAL A 622 25.68 11.50 -0.61
C VAL A 622 25.69 11.13 -2.09
N ASP A 623 26.73 11.55 -2.83
CA ASP A 623 26.96 11.13 -4.22
C ASP A 623 27.00 9.60 -4.37
N ALA A 624 27.71 8.89 -3.48
CA ALA A 624 27.81 7.44 -3.51
C ALA A 624 26.51 6.72 -3.12
N LEU A 625 25.78 7.27 -2.13
CA LEU A 625 24.49 6.75 -1.68
C LEU A 625 23.43 6.86 -2.79
N LEU A 626 23.32 8.02 -3.42
CA LEU A 626 22.41 8.25 -4.56
C LEU A 626 22.75 7.31 -5.72
N ALA A 627 24.03 7.23 -6.09
CA ALA A 627 24.50 6.37 -7.17
C ALA A 627 24.19 4.87 -6.93
N ALA A 628 24.27 4.40 -5.69
CA ALA A 628 23.86 3.04 -5.32
C ALA A 628 22.34 2.80 -5.39
N LEU A 629 21.52 3.84 -5.16
CA LEU A 629 20.05 3.79 -5.20
C LEU A 629 19.45 3.94 -6.61
N ARG A 630 20.21 4.45 -7.59
CA ARG A 630 19.79 4.65 -9.00
C ARG A 630 18.99 3.50 -9.63
N PRO A 631 19.29 2.20 -9.42
CA PRO A 631 18.51 1.10 -9.99
C PRO A 631 17.05 1.05 -9.52
N ILE A 632 16.75 1.59 -8.33
CA ILE A 632 15.39 1.71 -7.81
C ILE A 632 14.82 3.10 -8.07
N THR A 633 15.60 4.18 -7.92
CA THR A 633 15.06 5.54 -8.13
C THR A 633 14.71 5.81 -9.60
N GLN A 634 15.40 5.19 -10.57
CA GLN A 634 14.97 5.23 -11.98
C GLN A 634 13.56 4.66 -12.22
N LEU A 635 13.06 3.78 -11.34
CA LEU A 635 11.71 3.22 -11.44
C LEU A 635 10.61 4.23 -11.04
N LEU A 636 10.98 5.39 -10.49
CA LEU A 636 10.09 6.50 -10.15
C LEU A 636 9.82 7.44 -11.35
N ASP A 637 10.54 7.25 -12.46
CA ASP A 637 10.29 7.94 -13.73
C ASP A 637 8.98 7.43 -14.35
N PRO A 638 8.04 8.31 -14.76
CA PRO A 638 6.78 7.88 -15.37
C PRO A 638 6.94 7.09 -16.67
N GLU A 639 8.08 7.24 -17.37
CA GLU A 639 8.43 6.50 -18.59
C GLU A 639 9.20 5.20 -18.30
N ALA A 640 9.41 4.84 -17.03
CA ALA A 640 10.16 3.64 -16.66
C ALA A 640 9.43 2.36 -17.11
N GLN A 641 10.19 1.50 -17.80
CA GLN A 641 9.77 0.16 -18.15
C GLN A 641 10.75 -0.85 -17.56
N ILE A 642 10.22 -1.92 -16.97
CA ILE A 642 11.01 -3.09 -16.57
C ILE A 642 10.90 -4.17 -17.65
N SER A 643 12.02 -4.80 -17.96
CA SER A 643 12.06 -5.99 -18.81
C SER A 643 12.78 -7.12 -18.07
N PHE A 644 12.06 -8.22 -17.81
CA PHE A 644 12.61 -9.41 -17.16
C PHE A 644 12.23 -10.67 -17.95
N LYS A 645 12.89 -11.79 -17.65
CA LYS A 645 12.67 -13.06 -18.36
C LYS A 645 11.95 -14.06 -17.47
N VAL A 646 10.83 -14.57 -17.98
CA VAL A 646 10.10 -15.70 -17.40
C VAL A 646 10.30 -16.90 -18.33
N SER A 647 11.17 -17.83 -17.92
CA SER A 647 11.64 -18.94 -18.77
C SER A 647 12.21 -18.49 -20.13
N ILE A 648 11.46 -18.69 -21.23
CA ILE A 648 11.87 -18.31 -22.60
C ILE A 648 11.27 -16.99 -23.07
N LEU A 649 10.32 -16.43 -22.32
CA LEU A 649 9.62 -15.18 -22.65
C LEU A 649 10.34 -14.00 -22.00
N THR A 650 10.41 -12.88 -22.70
CA THR A 650 10.80 -11.59 -22.12
C THR A 650 9.53 -10.79 -21.92
N VAL A 651 9.20 -10.50 -20.68
CA VAL A 651 8.06 -9.65 -20.29
C VAL A 651 8.61 -8.23 -20.16
N THR A 652 8.00 -7.29 -20.87
CA THR A 652 8.16 -5.86 -20.61
C THR A 652 6.88 -5.36 -19.97
N ALA A 653 7.01 -4.52 -18.95
CA ALA A 653 5.89 -3.92 -18.25
C ALA A 653 6.18 -2.44 -17.95
N ASN A 654 5.13 -1.63 -18.06
CA ASN A 654 5.17 -0.22 -17.65
C ASN A 654 5.12 -0.15 -16.12
N ILE A 655 5.88 0.77 -15.53
CA ILE A 655 5.78 1.07 -14.10
C ILE A 655 4.81 2.25 -13.92
N GLY A 656 3.86 2.11 -13.00
CA GLY A 656 2.82 3.09 -12.66
C GLY A 656 3.21 4.05 -11.53
N LEU A 657 4.43 3.96 -11.00
CA LEU A 657 4.98 4.94 -10.06
C LEU A 657 5.07 6.31 -10.74
N ARG A 658 4.51 7.34 -10.12
CA ARG A 658 4.57 8.72 -10.62
C ARG A 658 5.15 9.63 -9.54
N MET A 659 6.45 9.93 -9.64
CA MET A 659 7.10 10.81 -8.66
C MET A 659 6.47 12.20 -8.63
N PHE A 660 6.27 12.80 -9.81
CA PHE A 660 5.82 14.18 -9.97
C PHE A 660 4.41 14.29 -10.55
N ASP A 661 4.01 13.33 -11.40
CA ASP A 661 2.76 13.40 -12.14
C ASP A 661 1.56 12.91 -11.30
N PRO A 662 0.47 13.69 -11.19
CA PRO A 662 -0.75 13.20 -10.58
C PRO A 662 -1.43 12.16 -11.47
N GLN A 663 -2.22 11.29 -10.86
CA GLN A 663 -3.13 10.41 -11.58
C GLN A 663 -4.55 10.96 -11.52
N ILE A 664 -5.34 10.70 -12.56
CA ILE A 664 -6.78 10.91 -12.52
C ILE A 664 -7.42 9.56 -12.29
N THR A 665 -8.16 9.40 -11.19
CA THR A 665 -8.87 8.15 -10.90
C THR A 665 -9.97 7.91 -11.92
N ASP A 666 -10.50 6.67 -12.00
CA ASP A 666 -11.58 6.36 -12.92
C ASP A 666 -12.83 7.24 -12.74
N ASP A 667 -13.09 7.75 -11.54
CA ASP A 667 -14.15 8.71 -11.20
C ASP A 667 -13.84 10.18 -11.54
N GLY A 668 -12.68 10.45 -12.15
CA GLY A 668 -12.20 11.81 -12.45
C GLY A 668 -11.57 12.54 -11.26
N ASN A 669 -11.28 11.88 -10.15
CA ASN A 669 -10.66 12.55 -9.00
C ASN A 669 -9.14 12.72 -9.19
N TYR A 670 -8.61 13.84 -8.71
CA TYR A 670 -7.17 14.08 -8.64
C TYR A 670 -6.56 13.21 -7.53
N ALA A 671 -5.74 12.24 -7.91
CA ALA A 671 -4.86 11.49 -7.03
C ALA A 671 -3.44 12.08 -7.12
N ALA A 672 -2.90 12.48 -5.98
CA ALA A 672 -1.64 13.23 -5.92
C ALA A 672 -0.45 12.33 -6.27
N SER A 673 0.61 12.95 -6.81
CA SER A 673 1.87 12.24 -7.08
C SER A 673 2.56 11.79 -5.79
N ILE A 674 3.58 10.92 -5.89
CA ILE A 674 4.36 10.47 -4.72
C ILE A 674 4.91 11.68 -3.97
N TYR A 675 5.51 12.64 -4.69
CA TYR A 675 6.07 13.84 -4.08
C TYR A 675 5.00 14.71 -3.42
N GLU A 676 3.87 14.94 -4.07
CA GLU A 676 2.76 15.73 -3.51
C GLU A 676 2.16 15.12 -2.23
N ASN A 677 2.11 13.78 -2.17
CA ASN A 677 1.67 13.05 -0.98
C ASN A 677 2.71 13.10 0.15
N LEU A 678 4.02 13.04 -0.15
CA LEU A 678 5.08 13.11 0.86
C LEU A 678 5.37 14.53 1.35
N LEU A 679 5.21 15.56 0.51
CA LEU A 679 5.63 16.93 0.80
C LEU A 679 5.07 17.52 2.11
N PRO A 680 3.78 17.35 2.47
CA PRO A 680 3.26 17.82 3.77
C PRO A 680 4.00 17.19 4.98
N LEU A 681 4.43 15.93 4.87
CA LEU A 681 5.17 15.22 5.90
C LEU A 681 6.61 15.76 6.02
N LEU A 682 7.28 15.95 4.89
CA LEU A 682 8.63 16.51 4.81
C LEU A 682 8.66 17.96 5.35
N GLU A 683 7.66 18.76 5.00
CA GLU A 683 7.48 20.12 5.52
C GLU A 683 7.29 20.15 7.05
N GLN A 684 6.63 19.14 7.66
CA GLN A 684 6.51 19.02 9.11
C GLN A 684 7.84 18.66 9.81
N LEU A 685 8.77 17.99 9.12
CA LEU A 685 10.16 17.80 9.58
C LEU A 685 10.99 19.10 9.53
N GLY A 686 10.48 20.15 8.87
CA GLY A 686 11.15 21.43 8.67
C GLY A 686 11.83 21.59 7.31
N MET A 687 11.50 20.72 6.35
CA MET A 687 12.05 20.74 4.98
C MET A 687 11.25 21.72 4.10
N ASN A 688 11.09 22.96 4.57
CA ASN A 688 10.24 24.00 3.95
C ASN A 688 10.94 24.78 2.82
N ASP A 689 12.15 24.37 2.46
CA ASP A 689 12.98 24.86 1.36
C ASP A 689 12.94 23.93 0.12
N LEU A 690 12.14 22.86 0.17
CA LEU A 690 11.91 21.95 -0.94
C LEU A 690 11.18 22.64 -2.12
N PRO A 691 11.49 22.27 -3.38
CA PRO A 691 10.87 22.86 -4.57
C PRO A 691 9.39 22.52 -4.69
N THR A 692 8.63 23.32 -5.46
CA THR A 692 7.29 22.90 -5.90
C THR A 692 7.37 21.69 -6.85
N THR A 693 6.29 20.92 -6.99
CA THR A 693 6.24 19.76 -7.90
C THR A 693 6.66 20.12 -9.32
N GLU A 694 6.24 21.28 -9.83
CA GLU A 694 6.57 21.76 -11.18
C GLU A 694 8.07 22.09 -11.32
N GLU A 695 8.65 22.82 -10.37
CA GLU A 695 10.08 23.15 -10.37
C GLU A 695 10.93 21.89 -10.25
N TYR A 696 10.51 20.94 -9.41
CA TYR A 696 11.21 19.67 -9.20
C TYR A 696 11.20 18.83 -10.48
N LYS A 697 10.02 18.66 -11.08
CA LYS A 697 9.85 17.97 -12.38
C LYS A 697 10.69 18.62 -13.47
N ALA A 698 10.65 19.94 -13.59
CA ALA A 698 11.42 20.68 -14.59
C ALA A 698 12.94 20.48 -14.44
N ASN A 699 13.45 20.48 -13.21
CA ASN A 699 14.85 20.18 -12.92
C ASN A 699 15.23 18.74 -13.31
N TYR A 700 14.43 17.75 -12.92
CA TYR A 700 14.66 16.34 -13.28
C TYR A 700 14.79 16.15 -14.80
N TYR A 701 13.83 16.65 -15.58
CA TYR A 701 13.86 16.48 -17.04
C TYR A 701 15.01 17.25 -17.71
N ALA A 702 15.42 18.41 -17.18
CA ALA A 702 16.59 19.13 -17.66
C ALA A 702 17.89 18.31 -17.45
N VAL A 703 18.07 17.69 -16.28
CA VAL A 703 19.22 16.82 -16.01
C VAL A 703 19.13 15.52 -16.84
N LYS A 704 17.93 14.97 -17.07
CA LYS A 704 17.70 13.80 -17.95
C LYS A 704 18.11 14.09 -19.39
N GLU A 705 17.83 15.28 -19.91
CA GLU A 705 18.26 15.72 -21.25
C GLU A 705 19.78 15.96 -21.33
N GLU A 706 20.40 16.59 -20.33
CA GLU A 706 21.84 16.93 -20.35
C GLU A 706 22.76 15.74 -20.04
N SER A 707 22.40 14.92 -19.04
CA SER A 707 23.28 13.90 -18.44
C SER A 707 22.75 12.47 -18.52
N GLY A 708 21.52 12.27 -18.98
CA GLY A 708 20.88 10.96 -19.12
C GLY A 708 20.20 10.45 -17.85
N ALA A 709 19.28 9.48 -18.02
CA ALA A 709 18.38 9.00 -16.96
C ALA A 709 19.08 8.47 -15.71
N ALA A 710 20.21 7.78 -15.85
CA ALA A 710 20.96 7.26 -14.71
C ALA A 710 21.44 8.37 -13.76
N VAL A 711 21.97 9.48 -14.29
CA VAL A 711 22.43 10.62 -13.48
C VAL A 711 21.25 11.43 -12.97
N ALA A 712 20.23 11.64 -13.80
CA ALA A 712 19.01 12.36 -13.41
C ALA A 712 18.26 11.70 -12.24
N ALA A 713 18.38 10.37 -12.10
CA ALA A 713 17.74 9.63 -11.01
C ALA A 713 18.29 9.96 -9.61
N ASP A 714 19.43 10.67 -9.51
CA ASP A 714 19.90 11.28 -8.26
C ASP A 714 18.96 12.41 -7.81
N GLU A 715 18.44 13.19 -8.75
CA GLU A 715 17.56 14.33 -8.47
C GLU A 715 16.28 13.89 -7.72
N PHE A 716 15.78 12.66 -7.95
CA PHE A 716 14.60 12.15 -7.23
C PHE A 716 14.72 12.13 -5.70
N LEU A 717 15.93 12.05 -5.16
CA LEU A 717 16.17 12.06 -3.71
C LEU A 717 17.09 13.20 -3.27
N LYS A 718 17.89 13.81 -4.17
CA LYS A 718 18.93 14.77 -3.77
C LYS A 718 18.38 16.01 -3.03
N PRO A 719 17.37 16.76 -3.51
CA PRO A 719 16.76 17.86 -2.75
C PRO A 719 16.21 17.44 -1.38
N ILE A 720 15.63 16.23 -1.28
CA ILE A 720 15.13 15.65 -0.03
C ILE A 720 16.30 15.42 0.94
N LEU A 721 17.38 14.78 0.50
CA LEU A 721 18.57 14.56 1.33
C LEU A 721 19.27 15.88 1.70
N ASP A 722 19.46 16.79 0.75
CA ASP A 722 20.11 18.09 0.98
C ASP A 722 19.35 18.89 2.04
N SER A 723 18.01 18.99 1.93
CA SER A 723 17.15 19.67 2.91
C SER A 723 17.11 18.96 4.26
N LEU A 724 17.06 17.63 4.28
CA LEU A 724 17.12 16.84 5.52
C LEU A 724 18.43 17.09 6.26
N PHE A 725 19.56 17.09 5.56
CA PHE A 725 20.84 17.44 6.16
C PHE A 725 20.85 18.89 6.66
N ALA A 726 20.42 19.86 5.85
CA ALA A 726 20.46 21.27 6.22
C ALA A 726 19.54 21.64 7.40
N ASN A 727 18.36 21.03 7.49
CA ASN A 727 17.28 21.46 8.40
C ASN A 727 17.09 20.53 9.62
N VAL A 728 17.63 19.30 9.59
CA VAL A 728 17.53 18.31 10.69
C VAL A 728 18.91 17.91 11.22
N VAL A 729 19.83 17.47 10.35
CA VAL A 729 21.11 16.88 10.79
C VAL A 729 22.15 17.93 11.18
N ASP A 730 22.43 18.88 10.29
CA ASP A 730 23.45 19.92 10.48
C ASP A 730 23.17 20.81 11.71
N PRO A 731 21.91 21.18 12.06
CA PRO A 731 21.61 21.88 13.31
C PRO A 731 21.99 21.08 14.57
N ILE A 732 21.79 19.75 14.57
CA ILE A 732 22.20 18.86 15.66
C ILE A 732 23.73 18.67 15.65
N ALA A 733 24.35 18.55 14.49
CA ALA A 733 25.79 18.37 14.37
C ALA A 733 26.59 19.62 14.81
N ALA A 734 26.03 20.82 14.60
CA ALA A 734 26.63 22.09 14.99
C ALA A 734 26.43 22.42 16.49
N ASP A 735 25.24 22.15 17.04
CA ASP A 735 24.94 22.25 18.47
C ASP A 735 24.12 21.03 18.93
N PRO A 736 24.77 19.99 19.48
CA PRO A 736 24.14 18.72 19.83
C PRO A 736 22.85 18.82 20.64
N LEU A 737 22.81 19.72 21.62
CA LEU A 737 21.70 19.77 22.57
C LEU A 737 20.66 20.82 22.16
N ASN A 738 21.08 22.03 21.75
CA ASN A 738 20.12 23.04 21.28
C ASN A 738 19.54 22.70 19.90
N GLY A 739 20.32 22.06 19.03
CA GLY A 739 19.85 21.54 17.74
C GLY A 739 18.81 20.44 17.94
N LEU A 740 19.09 19.48 18.83
CA LEU A 740 18.13 18.43 19.17
C LEU A 740 16.85 19.02 19.77
N ILE A 741 16.94 19.95 20.72
CA ILE A 741 15.77 20.62 21.30
C ILE A 741 14.91 21.27 20.21
N LYS A 742 15.49 22.01 19.27
CA LYS A 742 14.74 22.68 18.18
C LYS A 742 13.99 21.70 17.28
N VAL A 743 14.59 20.54 17.01
CA VAL A 743 14.13 19.54 16.02
C VAL A 743 13.23 18.46 16.63
N LEU A 744 13.42 18.11 17.91
CA LEU A 744 12.76 17.01 18.60
C LEU A 744 11.21 17.03 18.48
N PRO A 745 10.51 18.18 18.60
CA PRO A 745 9.05 18.21 18.42
C PRO A 745 8.59 17.90 17.01
N ARG A 746 9.42 18.14 15.98
CA ARG A 746 9.10 17.83 14.58
C ARG A 746 9.12 16.32 14.35
N LEU A 747 10.20 15.67 14.81
CA LEU A 747 10.36 14.22 14.80
C LEU A 747 9.23 13.56 15.58
N ALA A 748 8.97 14.04 16.80
CA ALA A 748 7.90 13.52 17.64
C ALA A 748 6.50 13.72 17.04
N TYR A 749 6.23 14.85 16.37
CA TYR A 749 4.94 15.10 15.73
C TYR A 749 4.67 14.19 14.52
N VAL A 750 5.71 13.86 13.75
CA VAL A 750 5.62 12.92 12.62
C VAL A 750 5.37 11.47 13.07
N VAL A 751 5.89 11.10 14.24
CA VAL A 751 5.65 9.77 14.85
C VAL A 751 4.32 9.70 15.62
N ASP A 752 3.93 10.78 16.30
CA ASP A 752 2.69 10.88 17.07
C ASP A 752 1.45 10.64 16.19
N GLY A 753 0.52 9.81 16.68
CA GLY A 753 -0.77 9.57 16.03
C GLY A 753 -0.68 8.97 14.63
N ASP A 754 0.25 8.03 14.40
CA ASP A 754 0.42 7.28 13.14
C ASP A 754 0.56 8.14 11.87
N ARG A 755 1.03 9.39 11.98
CA ARG A 755 1.11 10.30 10.82
C ARG A 755 2.06 9.77 9.74
N LEU A 756 3.27 9.33 10.11
CA LEU A 756 4.20 8.69 9.17
C LEU A 756 3.52 7.52 8.42
N ASN A 757 2.88 6.60 9.15
CA ASN A 757 2.14 5.48 8.55
C ASN A 757 1.07 5.96 7.58
N THR A 758 0.25 6.93 8.00
CA THR A 758 -0.86 7.48 7.20
C THR A 758 -0.40 8.05 5.86
N TYR A 759 0.68 8.84 5.86
CA TYR A 759 1.21 9.44 4.63
C TYR A 759 1.86 8.40 3.71
N ILE A 760 2.60 7.42 4.25
CA ILE A 760 3.19 6.34 3.45
C ILE A 760 2.11 5.44 2.86
N GLN A 761 1.12 5.03 3.67
CA GLN A 761 -0.03 4.24 3.20
C GLN A 761 -0.84 4.99 2.13
N LYS A 762 -0.95 6.32 2.22
CA LYS A 762 -1.57 7.13 1.16
C LYS A 762 -0.78 7.11 -0.15
N VAL A 763 0.55 7.14 -0.11
CA VAL A 763 1.38 6.95 -1.32
C VAL A 763 1.12 5.57 -1.93
N LEU A 764 1.09 4.50 -1.10
CA LEU A 764 0.82 3.15 -1.56
C LEU A 764 -0.59 2.98 -2.13
N SER A 765 -1.61 3.64 -1.58
CA SER A 765 -2.98 3.57 -2.08
C SER A 765 -3.19 4.35 -3.36
N ASP A 766 -2.72 5.61 -3.41
CA ASP A 766 -2.92 6.50 -4.56
C ASP A 766 -2.14 6.01 -5.80
N GLN A 767 -1.06 5.26 -5.59
CA GLN A 767 -0.25 4.66 -6.64
C GLN A 767 -0.48 3.15 -6.79
N GLY A 768 -1.46 2.53 -6.11
CA GLY A 768 -1.47 1.09 -5.80
C GLY A 768 -1.26 0.12 -6.97
N LYS A 769 -1.79 0.42 -8.17
CA LYS A 769 -1.63 -0.41 -9.38
C LYS A 769 -0.34 -0.05 -10.13
N ILE A 770 0.75 -0.77 -9.88
CA ILE A 770 2.09 -0.32 -10.32
C ILE A 770 2.65 -1.07 -11.52
N VAL A 771 2.32 -2.34 -11.74
CA VAL A 771 2.89 -3.06 -12.88
C VAL A 771 1.78 -3.75 -13.65
N SER A 772 1.43 -3.19 -14.81
CA SER A 772 0.63 -3.88 -15.82
C SER A 772 1.53 -4.90 -16.54
N LEU A 773 1.41 -6.18 -16.18
CA LEU A 773 2.17 -7.26 -16.80
C LEU A 773 1.55 -7.65 -18.16
N GLU A 774 1.45 -6.67 -19.06
CA GLU A 774 0.82 -6.76 -20.40
C GLU A 774 1.38 -7.93 -21.24
N GLY A 775 2.67 -8.24 -21.07
CA GLY A 775 3.33 -9.38 -21.72
C GLY A 775 2.92 -10.77 -21.19
N LEU A 776 2.38 -10.87 -19.98
CA LEU A 776 1.79 -12.10 -19.42
C LEU A 776 0.30 -12.20 -19.81
N ALA A 777 -0.44 -11.08 -19.79
CA ALA A 777 -1.84 -10.99 -20.22
C ALA A 777 -2.05 -11.59 -21.62
N ALA A 778 -1.15 -11.32 -22.58
CA ALA A 778 -1.28 -11.84 -23.95
C ALA A 778 -1.16 -13.38 -24.07
N SER A 779 -0.76 -14.09 -23.01
CA SER A 779 -0.57 -15.55 -23.01
C SER A 779 -1.66 -16.35 -22.26
N PHE A 780 -2.50 -15.68 -21.47
CA PHE A 780 -3.63 -16.27 -20.74
C PHE A 780 -4.90 -15.46 -21.07
N ALA A 781 -6.04 -16.10 -21.30
CA ALA A 781 -7.21 -15.42 -21.86
C ALA A 781 -7.99 -14.57 -20.83
N GLY A 782 -7.38 -13.50 -20.32
CA GLY A 782 -7.92 -12.56 -19.34
C GLY A 782 -7.06 -11.31 -19.15
N GLU A 783 -7.44 -10.45 -18.21
CA GLU A 783 -6.57 -9.36 -17.73
C GLU A 783 -5.33 -9.97 -17.07
N GLY A 784 -4.16 -9.35 -17.27
CA GLY A 784 -2.91 -9.88 -16.74
C GLY A 784 -2.71 -9.54 -15.26
N PRO A 785 -1.84 -10.29 -14.55
CA PRO A 785 -1.52 -10.05 -13.15
C PRO A 785 -1.08 -8.60 -12.92
N LEU A 786 -1.61 -7.99 -11.86
CA LEU A 786 -1.27 -6.62 -11.43
C LEU A 786 -0.47 -6.68 -10.13
N LEU A 787 0.71 -6.04 -10.11
CA LEU A 787 1.40 -5.81 -8.84
C LEU A 787 0.70 -4.66 -8.08
N ASP A 788 -0.07 -5.03 -7.05
CA ASP A 788 -0.76 -4.10 -6.16
C ASP A 788 0.07 -3.81 -4.89
N LEU A 789 0.58 -2.58 -4.76
CA LEU A 789 1.40 -2.20 -3.60
C LEU A 789 0.61 -2.06 -2.30
N THR A 790 -0.72 -1.97 -2.33
CA THR A 790 -1.53 -1.90 -1.10
C THR A 790 -1.46 -3.20 -0.29
N THR A 791 -1.08 -4.30 -0.93
CA THR A 791 -0.87 -5.61 -0.30
C THR A 791 0.44 -5.74 0.46
N LEU A 792 1.36 -4.76 0.35
CA LEU A 792 2.74 -4.86 0.87
C LEU A 792 2.91 -4.79 2.39
N GLY A 793 1.86 -4.56 3.17
CA GLY A 793 1.91 -4.68 4.64
C GLY A 793 2.97 -3.82 5.35
N LEU A 794 3.36 -2.67 4.80
CA LEU A 794 4.36 -1.77 5.41
C LEU A 794 3.78 -1.09 6.67
N ASP A 795 4.11 -1.59 7.86
CA ASP A 795 3.71 -0.95 9.12
C ASP A 795 4.76 0.05 9.63
N LEU A 796 4.38 1.33 9.64
CA LEU A 796 5.16 2.44 10.20
C LEU A 796 4.37 3.18 11.30
N SER A 797 3.47 2.48 12.00
CA SER A 797 2.72 2.99 13.15
C SER A 797 3.61 3.48 14.28
N THR A 798 3.06 4.31 15.18
CA THR A 798 3.71 4.71 16.42
C THR A 798 4.17 3.49 17.25
N GLU A 799 3.39 2.40 17.24
CA GLU A 799 3.73 1.14 17.90
C GLU A 799 4.91 0.43 17.20
N ALA A 800 4.90 0.31 15.87
CA ALA A 800 6.02 -0.24 15.12
C ALA A 800 7.31 0.57 15.33
N ILE A 801 7.22 1.90 15.41
CA ILE A 801 8.36 2.79 15.67
C ILE A 801 8.88 2.63 17.11
N ASN A 802 8.00 2.47 18.10
CA ASN A 802 8.41 2.13 19.47
C ASN A 802 9.13 0.79 19.52
N ASN A 803 8.63 -0.24 18.84
CA ASN A 803 9.27 -1.57 18.77
C ASN A 803 10.65 -1.56 18.07
N LEU A 804 10.98 -0.52 17.29
CA LEU A 804 12.31 -0.32 16.71
C LEU A 804 13.29 0.40 17.66
N ILE A 805 12.76 1.10 18.66
CA ILE A 805 13.55 1.60 19.80
C ILE A 805 13.75 0.41 20.76
N PRO A 806 14.98 0.15 21.24
CA PRO A 806 15.16 -0.94 22.19
C PRO A 806 14.40 -0.67 23.49
N ASP A 807 13.39 -1.50 23.80
CA ASP A 807 12.68 -1.52 25.11
C ASP A 807 13.65 -1.43 26.28
N SER A 808 14.84 -2.00 26.09
CA SER A 808 15.93 -1.87 27.03
C SER A 808 17.34 -1.82 26.43
N ILE A 809 18.25 -1.17 27.15
CA ILE A 809 19.68 -1.06 26.82
C ILE A 809 20.50 -1.89 27.81
N ASP A 810 21.16 -2.95 27.31
CA ASP A 810 22.21 -3.67 28.04
C ASP A 810 23.50 -2.81 28.10
N ILE A 811 23.56 -1.97 29.13
CA ILE A 811 24.73 -1.16 29.49
C ILE A 811 25.78 -1.96 30.28
N GLY A 812 25.42 -3.11 30.85
CA GLY A 812 26.36 -4.02 31.52
C GLY A 812 27.42 -4.58 30.57
N SER A 813 27.04 -4.83 29.31
CA SER A 813 27.96 -5.23 28.23
C SER A 813 29.11 -4.25 27.97
N LEU A 814 29.04 -3.01 28.45
CA LEU A 814 30.08 -1.98 28.29
C LEU A 814 31.28 -2.19 29.22
N ILE A 815 31.09 -2.83 30.39
CA ILE A 815 32.17 -3.14 31.34
C ILE A 815 32.97 -4.36 30.87
N GLY A 816 32.28 -5.35 30.28
CA GLY A 816 32.89 -6.59 29.81
C GLY A 816 33.31 -7.56 30.93
N ASP A 817 32.86 -7.33 32.17
CA ASP A 817 33.11 -8.20 33.32
C ASP A 817 32.04 -9.29 33.53
N GLY A 818 30.94 -9.24 32.76
CA GLY A 818 29.82 -10.17 32.84
C GLY A 818 28.65 -9.68 33.70
N THR A 819 28.65 -8.41 34.14
CA THR A 819 27.50 -7.79 34.80
C THR A 819 26.34 -7.66 33.82
N GLU A 820 25.20 -8.28 34.15
CA GLU A 820 23.94 -8.14 33.41
C GLU A 820 23.20 -6.91 33.97
N LEU A 821 23.20 -5.81 33.21
CA LEU A 821 22.57 -4.55 33.61
C LEU A 821 21.83 -3.94 32.42
N VAL A 822 20.51 -3.81 32.59
CA VAL A 822 19.54 -3.51 31.55
C VAL A 822 18.75 -2.27 31.99
N LEU A 823 18.80 -1.19 31.21
CA LEU A 823 17.94 -0.01 31.42
C LEU A 823 16.68 -0.17 30.59
N ASN A 824 15.51 -0.21 31.22
CA ASN A 824 14.25 -0.22 30.49
C ASN A 824 13.89 1.23 30.10
N ILE A 825 13.82 1.51 28.80
CA ILE A 825 13.47 2.84 28.28
C ILE A 825 11.95 3.05 28.37
N GLY A 826 11.18 2.02 27.99
CA GLY A 826 9.73 2.14 27.81
C GLY A 826 9.33 3.02 26.62
N ASP A 827 8.03 3.22 26.43
CA ASP A 827 7.50 4.06 25.35
C ASP A 827 7.90 5.53 25.51
N LEU A 828 8.26 6.17 24.39
CA LEU A 828 8.52 7.61 24.38
C LEU A 828 7.20 8.40 24.42
N PRO A 829 7.13 9.52 25.17
CA PRO A 829 5.91 10.32 25.30
C PRO A 829 5.71 11.25 24.09
N TRP A 830 5.49 10.67 22.90
CA TRP A 830 5.49 11.36 21.60
C TRP A 830 4.64 12.63 21.56
N THR A 831 3.37 12.57 22.01
CA THR A 831 2.48 13.73 22.04
C THR A 831 3.02 14.88 22.92
N THR A 832 3.69 14.54 24.02
CA THR A 832 4.28 15.52 24.95
C THR A 832 5.54 16.16 24.37
N LEU A 833 6.34 15.38 23.63
CA LEU A 833 7.51 15.86 22.90
C LEU A 833 7.11 16.69 21.67
N ALA A 834 6.05 16.30 20.96
CA ALA A 834 5.51 17.04 19.81
C ALA A 834 4.97 18.43 20.20
N ASN A 835 4.47 18.56 21.44
CA ASN A 835 3.88 19.80 21.94
C ASN A 835 4.83 20.68 22.77
N CYS A 836 6.08 20.26 23.05
CA CYS A 836 7.09 21.12 23.71
C CYS A 836 7.65 22.22 22.78
N ALA A 837 6.81 22.78 21.91
CA ALA A 837 7.21 23.66 20.82
C ALA A 837 6.53 25.04 20.89
N THR A 838 7.07 25.98 20.13
CA THR A 838 6.30 27.10 19.57
C THR A 838 5.90 26.77 18.13
N LEU A 839 4.72 27.20 17.69
CA LEU A 839 4.30 27.12 16.29
C LEU A 839 4.59 28.42 15.53
N SER A 840 4.92 28.28 14.25
CA SER A 840 4.99 29.38 13.29
C SER A 840 4.51 28.92 11.92
N ALA A 841 3.68 29.73 11.26
CA ALA A 841 3.34 29.52 9.86
C ALA A 841 4.56 29.85 8.98
N VAL A 842 4.90 28.94 8.08
CA VAL A 842 5.96 29.10 7.06
C VAL A 842 5.38 28.79 5.69
N PRO A 843 5.95 29.32 4.58
CA PRO A 843 5.47 29.00 3.23
C PRO A 843 5.46 27.49 2.95
N SER A 844 4.51 27.04 2.15
CA SER A 844 4.40 25.65 1.69
C SER A 844 4.49 25.55 0.16
N SER A 845 5.30 24.58 -0.28
CA SER A 845 5.50 24.21 -1.68
C SER A 845 4.41 23.25 -2.18
N THR A 846 3.50 22.80 -1.30
CA THR A 846 2.37 21.93 -1.66
C THR A 846 1.40 22.62 -2.63
N ILE A 847 0.71 21.84 -3.46
CA ILE A 847 -0.36 22.37 -4.32
C ILE A 847 -1.63 22.75 -3.53
N THR A 848 -1.84 22.15 -2.35
CA THR A 848 -3.05 22.30 -1.54
C THR A 848 -3.02 23.45 -0.54
N ASN A 849 -1.85 23.86 -0.04
CA ASN A 849 -1.75 24.91 0.99
C ASN A 849 -0.66 25.94 0.65
N ALA A 850 -0.90 27.21 0.93
CA ALA A 850 0.09 28.30 0.80
C ALA A 850 1.07 28.35 1.97
N TYR A 851 0.67 27.84 3.12
CA TYR A 851 1.46 27.80 4.35
C TYR A 851 1.37 26.43 5.02
N THR A 852 2.26 26.20 5.98
CA THR A 852 2.29 25.00 6.82
C THR A 852 2.76 25.39 8.22
N LEU A 853 2.39 24.62 9.24
CA LEU A 853 2.76 24.89 10.63
C LEU A 853 4.08 24.21 10.99
N LEU A 854 5.13 24.99 11.20
CA LEU A 854 6.41 24.51 11.69
C LEU A 854 6.46 24.51 13.22
N ARG A 855 6.83 23.37 13.80
CA ARG A 855 7.17 23.25 15.23
C ARG A 855 8.64 23.58 15.44
N THR A 856 8.95 24.42 16.43
CA THR A 856 10.32 24.64 16.91
C THR A 856 10.34 24.48 18.41
N GLY A 857 11.21 23.62 18.93
CA GLY A 857 11.26 23.30 20.36
C GLY A 857 11.52 24.51 21.24
N GLU A 858 10.72 24.60 22.29
CA GLU A 858 10.85 25.55 23.39
C GLU A 858 11.70 24.90 24.47
N THR A 859 12.81 25.55 24.84
CA THR A 859 13.85 24.94 25.67
C THR A 859 13.33 24.44 27.00
N ASP A 860 12.57 25.26 27.73
CA ASP A 860 12.21 24.97 29.11
C ASP A 860 11.28 23.74 29.19
N SER A 861 10.27 23.65 28.33
CA SER A 861 9.34 22.52 28.24
C SER A 861 9.99 21.26 27.66
N CYS A 862 10.78 21.34 26.58
CA CYS A 862 11.40 20.16 25.99
C CYS A 862 12.44 19.53 26.91
N ILE A 863 13.38 20.30 27.45
CA ILE A 863 14.42 19.72 28.31
C ILE A 863 13.84 19.24 29.65
N SER A 864 12.81 19.91 30.19
CA SER A 864 12.13 19.41 31.40
C SER A 864 11.40 18.09 31.12
N THR A 865 10.72 17.97 29.97
CA THR A 865 10.07 16.71 29.56
C THR A 865 11.09 15.57 29.45
N VAL A 866 12.21 15.81 28.75
CA VAL A 866 13.30 14.82 28.61
C VAL A 866 13.92 14.48 29.97
N MET A 867 14.17 15.47 30.83
CA MET A 867 14.79 15.24 32.15
C MET A 867 13.87 14.51 33.13
N TYR A 868 12.55 14.70 33.05
CA TYR A 868 11.57 13.92 33.82
C TYR A 868 11.47 12.48 33.33
N PHE A 869 11.47 12.26 32.02
CA PHE A 869 11.56 10.92 31.44
C PHE A 869 12.87 10.20 31.85
N LEU A 870 14.01 10.88 31.75
CA LEU A 870 15.31 10.33 32.17
C LEU A 870 15.39 10.07 33.67
N TYR A 871 14.71 10.85 34.52
CA TYR A 871 14.59 10.54 35.94
C TYR A 871 13.84 9.23 36.15
N ASP A 872 12.67 9.07 35.51
CA ASP A 872 11.83 7.88 35.65
C ASP A 872 12.56 6.61 35.16
N VAL A 873 13.34 6.70 34.07
CA VAL A 873 14.13 5.60 33.49
C VAL A 873 15.38 5.25 34.31
N ALA A 874 16.12 6.23 34.84
CA ALA A 874 17.50 6.02 35.32
C ALA A 874 17.76 6.38 36.79
N LEU A 875 16.88 7.14 37.45
CA LEU A 875 17.05 7.58 38.83
C LEU A 875 15.95 7.07 39.78
N ALA A 876 14.70 6.96 39.32
CA ALA A 876 13.57 6.61 40.18
C ALA A 876 13.75 5.25 40.87
N ASP A 877 14.20 4.23 40.14
CA ASP A 877 14.55 2.94 40.72
C ASP A 877 15.95 2.94 41.32
N ALA A 878 16.03 2.64 42.62
CA ALA A 878 17.28 2.70 43.38
C ALA A 878 18.28 1.61 42.97
N ASP A 879 17.84 0.43 42.54
CA ASP A 879 18.73 -0.66 42.15
C ASP A 879 19.35 -0.37 40.77
N THR A 880 18.54 0.09 39.82
CA THR A 880 18.97 0.62 38.51
C THR A 880 19.98 1.75 38.67
N TYR A 881 19.67 2.75 39.50
CA TYR A 881 20.57 3.87 39.79
C TYR A 881 21.91 3.41 40.40
N ASN A 882 21.87 2.52 41.40
CA ASN A 882 23.09 1.99 42.01
C ASN A 882 23.93 1.15 41.04
N ALA A 883 23.28 0.47 40.10
CA ALA A 883 23.95 -0.31 39.07
C ALA A 883 24.60 0.60 38.00
N ILE A 884 23.92 1.66 37.53
CA ILE A 884 24.52 2.72 36.69
C ILE A 884 25.75 3.33 37.40
N LYS A 885 25.60 3.67 38.68
CA LYS A 885 26.69 4.22 39.52
C LYS A 885 27.88 3.26 39.67
N THR A 886 27.63 1.95 39.63
CA THR A 886 28.67 0.92 39.65
C THR A 886 29.35 0.79 38.28
N LEU A 887 28.58 0.75 37.19
CA LEU A 887 29.05 0.79 35.80
C LEU A 887 29.98 1.98 35.56
N VAL A 888 29.55 3.20 35.89
CA VAL A 888 30.32 4.43 35.65
C VAL A 888 31.64 4.41 36.43
N LYS A 889 31.73 3.71 37.58
CA LYS A 889 33.00 3.49 38.28
C LYS A 889 33.86 2.37 37.70
N GLY A 890 33.27 1.38 37.04
CA GLY A 890 34.00 0.28 36.40
C GLY A 890 34.67 0.66 35.08
N VAL A 891 34.11 1.63 34.33
CA VAL A 891 34.64 2.05 33.02
C VAL A 891 35.71 3.14 33.09
N VAL A 892 35.94 3.73 34.26
CA VAL A 892 36.86 4.85 34.46
C VAL A 892 38.15 4.39 35.17
N PRO A 893 39.33 4.96 34.85
CA PRO A 893 40.57 4.58 35.51
C PRO A 893 40.53 4.84 37.03
N ASP A 894 41.13 3.94 37.81
CA ASP A 894 41.15 3.95 39.29
C ASP A 894 41.49 5.31 39.90
N ASN A 895 42.37 6.09 39.26
CA ASN A 895 42.79 7.41 39.73
C ASN A 895 41.72 8.51 39.58
N LEU A 896 40.57 8.20 38.96
CA LEU A 896 39.40 9.07 38.83
C LEU A 896 38.15 8.53 39.56
N ALA A 897 38.16 7.28 40.05
CA ALA A 897 37.02 6.67 40.74
C ALA A 897 36.53 7.50 41.95
N SER A 898 37.44 7.93 42.84
CA SER A 898 37.13 8.79 44.00
C SER A 898 36.56 10.17 43.64
N LEU A 899 36.83 10.63 42.41
CA LEU A 899 36.39 11.91 41.90
C LEU A 899 34.98 11.79 41.27
N ILE A 900 34.67 10.61 40.72
CA ILE A 900 33.33 10.22 40.26
C ILE A 900 32.40 9.92 41.43
N ASP A 901 32.88 9.25 42.49
CA ASP A 901 32.17 9.16 43.77
C ASP A 901 31.75 10.54 44.30
N SER A 902 32.62 11.55 44.13
CA SER A 902 32.33 12.93 44.53
C SER A 902 31.27 13.59 43.66
N VAL A 903 31.21 13.30 42.35
CA VAL A 903 30.16 13.81 41.45
C VAL A 903 28.81 13.18 41.78
N PHE A 904 28.75 11.86 41.95
CA PHE A 904 27.52 11.19 42.39
C PHE A 904 27.05 11.74 43.73
N ALA A 905 27.93 11.81 44.75
CA ALA A 905 27.57 12.29 46.09
C ALA A 905 27.09 13.76 46.15
N VAL A 906 27.52 14.61 45.20
CA VAL A 906 27.19 16.05 45.18
C VAL A 906 26.03 16.38 44.24
N ALA A 907 25.78 15.60 43.19
CA ALA A 907 24.79 15.93 42.16
C ALA A 907 23.65 14.90 42.04
N LEU A 908 23.97 13.62 41.87
CA LEU A 908 22.98 12.61 41.51
C LEU A 908 22.41 11.86 42.72
N ASP A 909 23.20 11.62 43.78
CA ASP A 909 22.73 10.99 45.02
C ASP A 909 21.67 11.87 45.72
N PRO A 910 21.82 13.21 45.83
CA PRO A 910 20.76 14.06 46.37
C PRO A 910 19.52 14.10 45.49
N ALA A 911 19.69 14.03 44.16
CA ALA A 911 18.58 14.03 43.20
C ALA A 911 17.76 12.75 43.29
N GLN A 912 18.42 11.59 43.36
CA GLN A 912 17.75 10.29 43.54
C GLN A 912 17.10 10.17 44.93
N ALA A 913 17.78 10.64 45.97
CA ALA A 913 17.24 10.63 47.35
C ALA A 913 16.09 11.63 47.57
N ALA A 914 15.77 12.49 46.59
CA ALA A 914 14.60 13.37 46.66
C ALA A 914 13.28 12.59 46.59
N GLY A 915 13.26 11.45 45.91
CA GLY A 915 12.09 10.59 45.77
C GLY A 915 11.10 10.99 44.66
N ASP A 916 11.15 12.24 44.19
CA ASP A 916 10.34 12.74 43.08
C ASP A 916 11.18 13.44 41.99
N LYS A 917 10.68 13.37 40.74
CA LYS A 917 11.38 13.88 39.55
C LYS A 917 11.49 15.40 39.48
N TYR A 918 10.56 16.14 40.09
CA TYR A 918 10.55 17.61 40.08
C TYR A 918 11.65 18.14 41.01
N THR A 919 11.67 17.69 42.26
CA THR A 919 12.71 18.02 43.24
C THR A 919 14.07 17.50 42.79
N GLY A 920 14.13 16.27 42.27
CA GLY A 920 15.35 15.66 41.74
C GLY A 920 15.98 16.47 40.60
N TYR A 921 15.18 16.86 39.60
CA TYR A 921 15.64 17.71 38.50
C TYR A 921 16.07 19.11 39.00
N GLY A 922 15.33 19.71 39.93
CA GLY A 922 15.70 21.01 40.51
C GLY A 922 17.05 20.99 41.24
N LEU A 923 17.40 19.89 41.91
CA LEU A 923 18.72 19.69 42.54
C LEU A 923 19.85 19.53 41.51
N ILE A 924 19.56 18.97 40.33
CA ILE A 924 20.49 18.89 39.19
C ILE A 924 20.68 20.29 38.58
N LEU A 925 19.59 21.03 38.34
CA LEU A 925 19.62 22.39 37.80
C LEU A 925 20.41 23.37 38.67
N ASP A 926 20.24 23.33 40.00
CA ASP A 926 20.94 24.21 40.94
C ASP A 926 22.37 23.74 41.27
N ASN A 927 22.81 22.60 40.71
CA ASN A 927 24.06 22.00 41.11
C ASN A 927 25.28 22.85 40.73
N GLY A 928 26.12 23.21 41.71
CA GLY A 928 27.31 24.04 41.48
C GLY A 928 28.40 23.39 40.60
N LEU A 929 28.25 22.10 40.24
CA LEU A 929 29.11 21.42 39.27
C LEU A 929 28.44 21.38 37.89
N ILE A 930 27.30 20.68 37.75
CA ILE A 930 26.68 20.38 36.45
C ILE A 930 25.46 21.24 36.09
N GLY A 931 24.94 22.02 37.04
CA GLY A 931 23.72 22.81 36.92
C GLY A 931 23.91 24.16 36.19
N GLY A 932 22.81 24.85 35.91
CA GLY A 932 22.78 26.16 35.23
C GLY A 932 23.36 27.32 36.05
N VAL A 933 23.26 28.55 35.55
CA VAL A 933 23.35 29.76 36.39
C VAL A 933 21.97 30.39 36.37
N PRO A 934 21.45 30.92 37.49
CA PRO A 934 20.28 31.79 37.44
C PRO A 934 20.61 33.05 36.61
N THR A 935 19.82 33.34 35.58
CA THR A 935 20.07 34.40 34.59
C THR A 935 18.91 35.40 34.50
N GLY A 936 18.96 36.33 33.54
CA GLY A 936 17.81 37.14 33.13
C GLY A 936 17.05 37.85 34.27
N ASN A 937 15.73 37.87 34.12
CA ASN A 937 14.76 38.34 35.10
C ASN A 937 14.21 37.18 35.93
N GLU A 938 13.72 37.47 37.15
CA GLU A 938 13.01 36.47 37.96
C GLU A 938 11.67 36.07 37.29
N ILE A 939 11.28 34.81 37.45
CA ILE A 939 9.96 34.30 37.04
C ILE A 939 9.14 34.10 38.32
N TRP A 940 7.99 34.77 38.40
CA TRP A 940 7.06 34.67 39.51
C TRP A 940 6.06 33.55 39.31
N ARG A 941 5.73 32.82 40.37
CA ARG A 941 4.59 31.90 40.39
C ARG A 941 3.36 32.62 40.92
N VAL A 942 2.28 32.61 40.15
CA VAL A 942 0.98 33.20 40.51
C VAL A 942 -0.05 32.08 40.63
N ASN A 943 -0.29 31.60 41.85
CA ASN A 943 -1.35 30.66 42.16
C ASN A 943 -2.71 31.39 42.13
N ALA A 944 -3.58 31.05 41.19
CA ALA A 944 -4.88 31.71 41.00
C ALA A 944 -6.05 30.73 41.18
N ALA A 945 -6.87 30.93 42.22
CA ALA A 945 -7.97 30.04 42.58
C ALA A 945 -9.31 30.78 42.78
N ALA A 946 -10.39 30.15 42.34
CA ALA A 946 -11.76 30.60 42.52
C ALA A 946 -12.55 29.59 43.37
N GLY A 947 -13.26 30.08 44.38
CA GLY A 947 -14.28 29.31 45.09
C GLY A 947 -15.57 29.16 44.27
N ALA A 948 -16.51 28.38 44.77
CA ALA A 948 -17.77 28.11 44.08
C ALA A 948 -18.62 29.39 43.85
N GLY A 949 -19.37 29.42 42.74
CA GLY A 949 -20.20 30.55 42.31
C GLY A 949 -19.56 31.47 41.27
N GLY A 950 -18.46 31.05 40.64
CA GLY A 950 -17.81 31.72 39.52
C GLY A 950 -16.45 31.11 39.18
N THR A 951 -15.73 31.77 38.27
CA THR A 951 -14.44 31.33 37.71
C THR A 951 -13.38 32.43 37.76
N ILE A 952 -12.12 32.03 37.64
CA ILE A 952 -10.97 32.89 37.35
C ILE A 952 -10.22 32.30 36.16
N SER A 953 -9.76 33.12 35.23
CA SER A 953 -8.99 32.68 34.06
C SER A 953 -7.80 33.62 33.81
N PRO A 954 -6.56 33.11 33.70
CA PRO A 954 -6.16 31.72 33.94
C PRO A 954 -6.27 31.33 35.43
N SER A 955 -6.29 30.02 35.72
CA SER A 955 -6.35 29.44 37.07
C SER A 955 -5.23 28.42 37.28
N GLY A 956 -4.84 28.16 38.52
CA GLY A 956 -3.71 27.29 38.87
C GLY A 956 -2.41 28.06 39.08
N ASP A 957 -1.26 27.38 39.02
CA ASP A 957 0.07 27.98 39.17
C ASP A 957 0.56 28.56 37.84
N ILE A 958 0.50 29.89 37.69
CA ILE A 958 0.84 30.60 36.44
C ILE A 958 2.21 31.27 36.54
N ALA A 959 3.10 31.00 35.58
CA ALA A 959 4.38 31.69 35.48
C ALA A 959 4.24 33.10 34.87
N VAL A 960 4.86 34.11 35.49
CA VAL A 960 4.88 35.51 35.02
C VAL A 960 6.29 36.08 35.16
N LYS A 961 6.92 36.51 34.05
CA LYS A 961 8.26 37.14 34.10
C LYS A 961 8.20 38.48 34.84
N GLN A 962 9.27 38.87 35.54
CA GLN A 962 9.35 40.12 36.30
C GLN A 962 9.24 41.40 35.44
N ALA A 963 9.51 41.32 34.15
CA ALA A 963 9.30 42.44 33.21
C ALA A 963 7.89 42.47 32.58
N ASP A 964 7.11 41.39 32.73
CA ASP A 964 5.81 41.20 32.09
C ASP A 964 4.64 41.47 33.05
N SER A 965 3.42 41.49 32.50
CA SER A 965 2.20 41.51 33.28
C SER A 965 1.19 40.48 32.78
N ARG A 966 0.43 39.89 33.70
CA ARG A 966 -0.61 38.89 33.41
C ARG A 966 -1.94 39.35 33.99
N THR A 967 -2.96 39.42 33.14
CA THR A 967 -4.33 39.71 33.56
C THR A 967 -5.08 38.42 33.87
N PHE A 968 -5.80 38.44 34.99
CA PHE A 968 -6.69 37.40 35.46
C PHE A 968 -8.12 37.93 35.40
N THR A 969 -8.98 37.30 34.61
CA THR A 969 -10.39 37.65 34.45
C THR A 969 -11.22 36.80 35.41
N ILE A 970 -11.84 37.44 36.40
CA ILE A 970 -12.77 36.84 37.33
C ILE A 970 -14.20 37.04 36.78
N THR A 971 -14.99 35.96 36.68
CA THR A 971 -16.40 36.01 36.27
C THR A 971 -17.27 35.30 37.31
N ALA A 972 -18.30 35.96 37.81
CA ALA A 972 -19.29 35.33 38.70
C ALA A 972 -20.36 34.59 37.88
N ASP A 973 -20.82 33.45 38.39
CA ASP A 973 -21.90 32.69 37.76
C ASP A 973 -23.22 33.48 37.76
N ALA A 974 -24.16 33.09 36.90
CA ALA A 974 -25.47 33.71 36.85
C ALA A 974 -26.16 33.70 38.23
N GLY A 975 -26.51 34.90 38.73
CA GLY A 975 -27.11 35.07 40.06
C GLY A 975 -26.12 35.23 41.22
N HIS A 976 -24.81 35.25 40.95
CA HIS A 976 -23.74 35.47 41.93
C HIS A 976 -23.02 36.82 41.73
N THR A 977 -22.27 37.24 42.74
CA THR A 977 -21.33 38.38 42.67
C THR A 977 -20.05 38.03 43.40
N ILE A 978 -18.93 38.67 43.03
CA ILE A 978 -17.64 38.51 43.71
C ILE A 978 -17.78 39.02 45.15
N SER A 979 -17.62 38.13 46.12
CA SER A 979 -17.65 38.44 47.56
C SER A 979 -16.31 39.04 48.00
N SER A 980 -15.22 38.36 47.65
CA SER A 980 -13.85 38.83 47.90
C SER A 980 -12.91 38.41 46.78
N LEU A 981 -12.05 39.33 46.35
CA LEU A 981 -10.81 39.02 45.63
C LEU A 981 -9.65 39.40 46.57
N THR A 982 -8.73 38.48 46.85
CA THR A 982 -7.53 38.73 47.65
C THR A 982 -6.27 38.36 46.88
N VAL A 983 -5.24 39.19 46.97
CA VAL A 983 -3.92 38.97 46.36
C VAL A 983 -2.88 39.04 47.48
N ASN A 984 -2.13 37.96 47.71
CA ASN A 984 -1.25 37.78 48.87
C ASN A 984 -1.97 38.06 50.20
N GLY A 985 -3.23 37.60 50.30
CA GLY A 985 -4.13 37.87 51.43
C GLY A 985 -4.65 39.31 51.56
N GLN A 986 -4.24 40.24 50.69
CA GLN A 986 -4.70 41.63 50.69
C GLN A 986 -5.95 41.79 49.80
N ALA A 987 -7.01 42.39 50.33
CA ALA A 987 -8.28 42.50 49.62
C ALA A 987 -8.30 43.58 48.52
N VAL A 988 -8.65 43.18 47.31
CA VAL A 988 -8.88 44.08 46.16
C VAL A 988 -10.32 44.60 46.24
N ALA A 989 -10.53 45.64 47.07
CA ALA A 989 -11.85 46.18 47.37
C ALA A 989 -12.67 46.62 46.14
N ALA A 990 -12.01 46.92 45.01
CA ALA A 990 -12.66 47.30 43.75
C ALA A 990 -13.36 46.14 43.01
N ALA A 991 -13.14 44.89 43.40
CA ALA A 991 -13.78 43.70 42.81
C ALA A 991 -15.10 43.33 43.50
N ALA A 992 -15.27 43.64 44.79
CA ALA A 992 -16.41 43.22 45.59
C ALA A 992 -17.75 43.75 45.04
N GLY A 993 -18.76 42.88 44.98
CA GLY A 993 -20.10 43.16 44.48
C GLY A 993 -20.25 43.22 42.95
N LYS A 994 -19.21 42.90 42.18
CA LYS A 994 -19.26 42.83 40.71
C LYS A 994 -19.58 41.44 40.20
N THR A 995 -20.10 41.35 38.98
CA THR A 995 -20.29 40.08 38.23
C THR A 995 -19.08 39.71 37.37
N ALA A 996 -18.18 40.65 37.09
CA ALA A 996 -16.90 40.38 36.44
C ALA A 996 -15.85 41.40 36.89
N TYR A 997 -14.57 41.01 36.90
CA TYR A 997 -13.45 41.88 37.26
C TYR A 997 -12.13 41.36 36.69
N ASP A 998 -11.39 42.22 36.00
CA ASP A 998 -10.02 41.93 35.56
C ASP A 998 -9.01 42.43 36.61
N TYR A 999 -8.07 41.58 36.98
CA TYR A 999 -6.94 41.93 37.85
C TYR A 999 -5.62 41.63 37.16
N THR A 1000 -4.79 42.65 36.95
CA THR A 1000 -3.46 42.50 36.35
C THR A 1000 -2.39 42.40 37.44
N VAL A 1001 -1.67 41.28 37.47
CA VAL A 1001 -0.38 41.17 38.19
C VAL A 1001 0.69 41.74 37.26
N ASN A 1002 1.38 42.78 37.73
CA ASN A 1002 2.61 43.26 37.09
C ASN A 1002 3.81 42.63 37.79
N GLY A 1003 4.64 41.88 37.06
CA GLY A 1003 5.82 41.21 37.61
C GLY A 1003 6.83 42.17 38.24
N ALA A 1004 6.84 43.44 37.83
CA ALA A 1004 7.73 44.45 38.39
C ALA A 1004 7.29 44.94 39.79
N ASP A 1005 6.03 44.72 40.17
CA ASP A 1005 5.42 45.21 41.42
C ASP A 1005 5.19 44.10 42.46
N VAL A 1006 5.59 42.85 42.17
CA VAL A 1006 5.42 41.70 43.06
C VAL A 1006 6.38 41.77 44.26
N THR A 1007 5.85 41.61 45.47
CA THR A 1007 6.63 41.40 46.70
C THR A 1007 5.93 40.40 47.62
N SER A 1008 6.67 39.42 48.16
CA SER A 1008 6.16 38.47 49.16
C SER A 1008 6.61 38.86 50.58
N ASN A 1009 5.88 38.39 51.60
CA ASN A 1009 6.10 38.76 53.01
C ASN A 1009 5.97 37.56 53.99
N ASP A 1010 5.93 36.30 53.52
CA ASP A 1010 5.72 35.13 54.38
C ASP A 1010 7.04 34.47 54.83
N PRO A 1011 7.36 34.41 56.13
CA PRO A 1011 8.56 33.75 56.65
C PRO A 1011 8.40 32.23 56.91
N ALA A 1012 7.23 31.62 56.68
CA ALA A 1012 7.01 30.18 56.85
C ALA A 1012 7.22 29.37 55.55
N ASN A 1013 7.14 30.03 54.38
CA ASN A 1013 7.52 29.44 53.10
C ASN A 1013 9.04 29.54 52.91
N GLN A 1014 9.71 28.44 52.54
CA GLN A 1014 11.17 28.46 52.29
C GLN A 1014 11.52 29.10 50.93
N ASN A 1015 10.54 29.30 50.06
CA ASN A 1015 10.65 30.08 48.83
C ASN A 1015 9.98 31.44 49.00
N THR A 1016 10.73 32.52 48.78
CA THR A 1016 10.31 33.89 49.11
C THR A 1016 9.47 34.58 48.02
N THR A 1017 8.82 33.86 47.10
CA THR A 1017 8.48 34.38 45.75
C THR A 1017 7.13 33.97 45.14
N ASP A 1018 6.16 33.50 45.94
CA ASP A 1018 4.81 33.16 45.44
C ASP A 1018 3.82 34.35 45.49
N VAL A 1019 2.94 34.45 44.48
CA VAL A 1019 1.73 35.29 44.50
C VAL A 1019 0.49 34.40 44.59
N THR A 1020 -0.42 34.67 45.53
CA THR A 1020 -1.69 33.95 45.64
C THR A 1020 -2.86 34.87 45.35
N ILE A 1021 -3.63 34.58 44.31
CA ILE A 1021 -4.92 35.20 43.99
C ILE A 1021 -6.03 34.23 44.41
N ALA A 1022 -6.87 34.64 45.36
CA ALA A 1022 -8.03 33.85 45.79
C ALA A 1022 -9.33 34.65 45.63
N VAL A 1023 -10.35 34.02 45.06
CA VAL A 1023 -11.69 34.58 44.85
C VAL A 1023 -12.73 33.79 45.65
N THR A 1024 -13.68 34.49 46.27
CA THR A 1024 -14.94 33.89 46.75
C THR A 1024 -16.12 34.64 46.15
N PHE A 1025 -17.25 33.94 45.97
CA PHE A 1025 -18.48 34.52 45.44
C PHE A 1025 -19.60 34.45 46.48
N ALA A 1026 -20.58 35.35 46.34
CA ALA A 1026 -21.81 35.35 47.11
C ALA A 1026 -23.02 35.21 46.18
N ASP A 1027 -24.00 34.43 46.59
CA ASP A 1027 -25.26 34.24 45.86
C ASP A 1027 -26.18 35.48 45.95
N GLY A 1028 -27.30 35.44 45.22
CA GLY A 1028 -28.31 36.51 45.22
C GLY A 1028 -29.01 36.78 46.57
N SER A 1029 -28.71 36.00 47.63
CA SER A 1029 -29.14 36.25 49.01
C SER A 1029 -28.03 36.87 49.88
N GLY A 1030 -26.82 36.99 49.34
CA GLY A 1030 -25.64 37.50 50.04
C GLY A 1030 -24.93 36.47 50.92
N GLN A 1031 -25.20 35.17 50.73
CA GLN A 1031 -24.43 34.11 51.38
C GLN A 1031 -23.14 33.84 50.60
N VAL A 1032 -22.00 33.93 51.28
CA VAL A 1032 -20.69 33.62 50.72
C VAL A 1032 -20.55 32.10 50.63
N GLN A 1033 -20.25 31.57 49.44
CA GLN A 1033 -20.00 30.14 49.26
C GLN A 1033 -18.62 29.74 49.83
N PRO A 1034 -18.38 28.46 50.15
CA PRO A 1034 -17.08 28.01 50.65
C PRO A 1034 -15.93 28.49 49.76
N GLY A 1035 -14.88 29.00 50.39
CA GLY A 1035 -13.68 29.43 49.68
C GLY A 1035 -12.97 28.26 49.00
N PRO A 1036 -12.08 28.54 48.03
CA PRO A 1036 -11.26 27.49 47.42
C PRO A 1036 -10.45 26.78 48.51
N ASP A 1037 -10.52 25.45 48.53
CA ASP A 1037 -9.78 24.62 49.49
C ASP A 1037 -8.28 24.65 49.15
N PRO A 1038 -7.38 25.03 50.08
CA PRO A 1038 -5.94 25.01 49.82
C PRO A 1038 -5.40 23.57 49.82
N GLY A 1039 -5.64 22.88 48.72
CA GLY A 1039 -4.99 21.65 48.24
C GLY A 1039 -4.53 20.64 49.29
N THR A 1040 -5.30 19.57 49.47
CA THR A 1040 -4.71 18.27 49.87
C THR A 1040 -3.84 17.73 48.73
N ASP A 1041 -2.69 17.21 49.11
CA ASP A 1041 -1.71 16.49 48.27
C ASP A 1041 -2.38 15.43 47.36
N PRO A 1042 -2.06 15.32 46.05
CA PRO A 1042 -2.72 14.36 45.14
C PRO A 1042 -2.41 12.88 45.42
N ASP A 1043 -1.38 12.57 46.21
CA ASP A 1043 -0.90 11.20 46.44
C ASP A 1043 -1.78 10.39 47.42
N THR A 1044 -2.96 9.97 46.98
CA THR A 1044 -3.59 8.72 47.46
C THR A 1044 -4.50 8.08 46.40
N PRO A 1045 -4.07 6.98 45.74
CA PRO A 1045 -4.99 6.13 44.98
C PRO A 1045 -5.91 5.34 45.93
N ASP A 1046 -7.22 5.42 45.70
CA ASP A 1046 -8.19 4.51 46.31
C ASP A 1046 -7.88 3.05 45.90
N ASN A 1047 -7.55 2.19 46.85
CA ASN A 1047 -7.55 0.75 46.65
C ASN A 1047 -8.34 0.04 47.78
N PRO A 1048 -9.53 -0.50 47.47
CA PRO A 1048 -10.34 -1.19 48.45
C PRO A 1048 -10.03 -2.70 48.47
N ASP A 1049 -9.02 -3.14 49.23
CA ASP A 1049 -9.15 -4.47 49.86
C ASP A 1049 -8.23 -4.81 51.07
N THR A 1050 -8.88 -5.40 52.07
CA THR A 1050 -8.36 -6.28 53.16
C THR A 1050 -7.59 -5.71 54.39
N PRO A 1051 -7.65 -6.39 55.57
CA PRO A 1051 -7.50 -5.72 56.87
C PRO A 1051 -6.42 -6.28 57.83
N ASP A 1052 -6.22 -5.54 58.93
CA ASP A 1052 -5.63 -5.93 60.24
C ASP A 1052 -4.20 -6.51 60.30
N ASN A 1053 -3.30 -5.81 61.03
CA ASN A 1053 -2.99 -6.10 62.45
C ASN A 1053 -1.69 -5.36 62.90
N PRO A 1054 -1.58 -4.78 64.12
CA PRO A 1054 -0.48 -3.86 64.46
C PRO A 1054 0.63 -4.47 65.35
N ASN A 1055 1.85 -3.93 65.26
CA ASN A 1055 2.69 -3.61 66.44
C ASN A 1055 3.98 -2.85 66.12
N THR A 1056 4.23 -1.79 66.89
CA THR A 1056 5.57 -1.22 67.19
C THR A 1056 6.11 -1.90 68.48
N PRO A 1057 7.29 -1.57 69.09
CA PRO A 1057 8.26 -0.51 68.77
C PRO A 1057 9.79 -0.82 68.94
N GLY A 1058 10.64 0.11 68.47
CA GLY A 1058 11.94 0.46 69.07
C GLY A 1058 13.19 0.27 68.18
N GLY A 1059 14.14 1.21 68.08
CA GLY A 1059 14.16 2.62 68.54
C GLY A 1059 15.56 3.28 68.55
N ASN A 1060 15.59 4.62 68.36
CA ASN A 1060 16.63 5.60 68.79
C ASN A 1060 18.11 5.38 68.32
N THR A 1061 18.67 6.17 67.39
CA THR A 1061 19.41 7.46 67.62
C THR A 1061 20.13 7.90 66.31
N GLY A 1062 20.60 9.14 66.08
CA GLY A 1062 20.38 10.39 66.81
C GLY A 1062 21.43 11.53 66.62
N ASN A 1063 20.99 12.66 66.03
CA ASN A 1063 21.24 14.05 66.50
C ASN A 1063 22.44 14.93 66.00
N THR A 1064 22.11 15.86 65.07
CA THR A 1064 22.58 17.28 64.91
C THR A 1064 24.06 17.67 64.67
N GLY A 1065 24.28 18.79 63.94
CA GLY A 1065 25.21 19.79 64.52
C GLY A 1065 25.81 21.03 63.81
N ASN A 1066 25.42 21.44 62.58
CA ASN A 1066 25.43 22.85 62.09
C ASN A 1066 26.73 23.76 62.01
N THR A 1067 26.77 24.59 60.94
CA THR A 1067 27.43 25.93 60.75
C THR A 1067 28.97 26.15 60.80
N GLY A 1068 29.50 26.87 59.78
CA GLY A 1068 30.46 27.99 60.01
C GLY A 1068 31.68 28.18 59.08
N SER A 1069 31.55 29.04 58.06
CA SER A 1069 32.56 29.51 57.07
C SER A 1069 33.93 30.04 57.59
N THR A 1070 35.03 29.90 56.81
CA THR A 1070 35.89 31.01 56.25
C THR A 1070 37.21 30.54 55.52
N ASN A 1071 37.87 31.46 54.80
CA ASN A 1071 38.88 31.26 53.74
C ASN A 1071 40.36 31.11 54.15
N ASN A 1072 41.20 30.49 53.28
CA ASN A 1072 42.46 31.01 52.66
C ASN A 1072 43.67 30.04 52.55
N GLY A 1073 44.13 29.81 51.30
CA GLY A 1073 45.51 30.05 50.86
C GLY A 1073 46.62 28.99 51.05
N GLY A 1074 47.19 28.49 49.94
CA GLY A 1074 48.47 27.75 49.92
C GLY A 1074 48.97 27.41 48.50
N LYS A 1075 50.24 27.71 48.18
CA LYS A 1075 50.83 27.57 46.82
C LYS A 1075 51.63 26.26 46.67
N LEU A 1076 51.48 25.58 45.52
CA LEU A 1076 52.13 24.31 45.18
C LEU A 1076 53.65 24.41 44.87
N PRO A 1077 54.44 23.33 45.10
CA PRO A 1077 55.84 23.20 44.67
C PRO A 1077 55.99 22.67 43.22
N THR A 1078 57.16 22.90 42.63
CA THR A 1078 57.49 22.64 41.20
C THR A 1078 58.02 21.23 40.90
N VAL A 1079 57.89 20.80 39.63
CA VAL A 1079 58.08 19.42 39.16
C VAL A 1079 59.32 19.26 38.23
N ASN A 1080 59.83 18.02 38.16
CA ASN A 1080 60.81 17.43 37.21
C ASN A 1080 62.33 17.55 37.46
N ASN A 1081 62.89 16.44 37.97
CA ASN A 1081 64.33 16.10 37.92
C ASN A 1081 64.75 15.57 36.53
N GLY A 1082 64.77 16.44 35.51
CA GLY A 1082 65.74 16.36 34.40
C GLY A 1082 65.76 15.12 33.48
N ASN A 1083 64.63 14.70 32.91
CA ASN A 1083 64.62 13.81 31.73
C ASN A 1083 64.31 14.61 30.44
N PRO A 1084 65.19 14.67 29.41
CA PRO A 1084 65.01 15.58 28.26
C PRO A 1084 64.07 15.09 27.13
N ASN A 1085 63.58 13.84 27.17
CA ASN A 1085 62.93 13.20 26.01
C ASN A 1085 61.39 13.08 26.11
N LEU A 1086 60.71 13.99 26.81
CA LEU A 1086 59.25 14.13 26.76
C LEU A 1086 58.87 15.45 26.08
N PRO A 1087 58.00 15.45 25.05
CA PRO A 1087 57.44 16.68 24.49
C PRO A 1087 56.65 17.46 25.55
N ASN A 1088 56.98 18.74 25.74
CA ASN A 1088 56.31 19.62 26.69
C ASN A 1088 55.00 20.19 26.11
N THR A 1089 53.89 19.47 26.26
CA THR A 1089 52.53 20.02 26.04
C THR A 1089 51.56 19.76 27.21
N GLY A 1090 51.82 18.80 28.10
CA GLY A 1090 50.81 18.31 29.05
C GLY A 1090 50.70 18.96 30.44
N ALA A 1091 51.15 20.21 30.67
CA ALA A 1091 51.18 20.76 32.05
C ALA A 1091 50.83 22.24 32.26
N GLN A 1092 50.82 23.09 31.22
CA GLN A 1092 50.42 24.49 31.38
C GLN A 1092 48.96 24.77 31.00
N GLU A 1093 48.35 23.94 30.15
CA GLU A 1093 46.92 24.05 29.80
C GLU A 1093 46.02 23.43 30.88
N ILE A 1094 46.46 22.35 31.55
CA ILE A 1094 45.75 21.73 32.67
C ILE A 1094 45.60 22.68 33.87
N ALA A 1095 46.44 23.71 33.99
CA ALA A 1095 46.35 24.70 35.07
C ALA A 1095 45.15 25.66 34.94
N GLY A 1096 44.44 25.67 33.80
CA GLY A 1096 43.24 26.48 33.55
C GLY A 1096 41.93 25.69 33.45
N MET A 1097 42.00 24.36 33.31
CA MET A 1097 40.80 23.51 33.22
C MET A 1097 40.23 23.24 34.61
N SER A 1098 38.91 23.38 34.76
CA SER A 1098 38.26 23.02 36.01
C SER A 1098 38.38 21.51 36.25
N VAL A 1099 38.55 21.10 37.52
CA VAL A 1099 38.66 19.68 37.89
C VAL A 1099 37.50 18.86 37.31
N LEU A 1100 36.30 19.46 37.28
CA LEU A 1100 35.06 18.95 36.70
C LEU A 1100 35.20 18.53 35.23
N THR A 1101 35.87 19.34 34.41
CA THR A 1101 36.09 19.08 32.98
C THR A 1101 36.91 17.81 32.75
N VAL A 1102 37.70 17.36 33.73
CA VAL A 1102 38.51 16.12 33.63
C VAL A 1102 37.73 14.88 34.12
N ILE A 1103 36.76 15.05 35.01
CA ILE A 1103 35.94 13.93 35.55
C ILE A 1103 35.00 13.40 34.49
N LEU A 1104 34.24 14.31 33.89
CA LEU A 1104 33.20 14.00 32.93
C LEU A 1104 33.81 13.65 31.56
N ALA A 1105 35.02 14.15 31.25
CA ALA A 1105 35.84 13.68 30.14
C ALA A 1105 36.11 12.19 30.20
N VAL A 1106 36.37 11.70 31.40
CA VAL A 1106 36.73 10.30 31.61
C VAL A 1106 35.48 9.44 31.70
N ALA A 1107 34.39 9.90 32.31
CA ALA A 1107 33.14 9.14 32.36
C ALA A 1107 32.44 9.05 30.98
N ALA A 1108 32.13 10.19 30.36
CA ALA A 1108 31.48 10.22 29.04
C ALA A 1108 32.43 9.74 27.94
N GLY A 1109 33.69 10.18 27.97
CA GLY A 1109 34.70 9.75 27.02
C GLY A 1109 35.02 8.26 27.12
N ALA A 1110 35.09 7.64 28.31
CA ALA A 1110 35.28 6.19 28.38
C ALA A 1110 34.08 5.39 27.86
N ILE A 1111 32.84 5.83 28.15
CA ILE A 1111 31.63 5.16 27.65
C ILE A 1111 31.56 5.25 26.11
N VAL A 1112 31.70 6.45 25.55
CA VAL A 1112 31.68 6.66 24.09
C VAL A 1112 32.87 5.97 23.40
N TRP A 1113 34.07 6.07 23.98
CA TRP A 1113 35.26 5.37 23.45
C TRP A 1113 35.15 3.86 23.56
N LEU A 1114 34.50 3.29 24.59
CA LEU A 1114 34.25 1.84 24.69
C LEU A 1114 33.17 1.38 23.71
N VAL A 1115 32.07 2.12 23.54
CA VAL A 1115 31.04 1.83 22.54
C VAL A 1115 31.64 1.81 21.13
N LEU A 1116 32.43 2.83 20.78
CA LEU A 1116 33.13 2.89 19.49
C LEU A 1116 34.20 1.79 19.36
N ARG A 1117 35.02 1.57 20.39
CA ARG A 1117 36.10 0.57 20.36
C ARG A 1117 35.60 -0.88 20.31
N LYS A 1118 34.44 -1.20 20.89
CA LYS A 1118 33.81 -2.54 20.77
C LYS A 1118 33.13 -2.76 19.42
N ARG A 1119 32.77 -1.69 18.67
CA ARG A 1119 32.34 -1.79 17.26
C ARG A 1119 33.51 -2.03 16.28
N ILE A 1120 34.74 -1.65 16.67
CA ILE A 1120 35.94 -1.76 15.81
C ILE A 1120 36.58 -3.17 15.84
N VAL A 1121 36.28 -4.01 16.85
CA VAL A 1121 36.81 -5.39 16.91
C VAL A 1121 35.81 -6.36 16.30
N LYS A 1122 36.01 -6.67 15.00
CA LYS A 1122 35.34 -7.77 14.28
C LYS A 1122 35.52 -9.11 15.01
N GLU A 1123 34.40 -9.75 15.36
CA GLU A 1123 34.12 -11.17 15.11
C GLU A 1123 32.67 -11.31 14.61
#